data_AF-A0A1I0ENC8-F1
#
_entry.id   AF-A0A1I0ENC8-F1
#
_cell.length_a   1.000
_cell.length_b   1.000
_cell.length_c   1.000
_cell.angle_alpha   90.00
_cell.angle_beta   90.00
_cell.angle_gamma   90.00
#
_symmetry.space_group_name_H-M   'P 1'
#
loop_
_entity.id
_entity.type
_entity.pdbx_description
1 polymer ?
#
loop_
_entity_poly.entity_id
_entity_poly.type
_entity_poly.pdbx_seq_one_letter_code
_entity_poly.pdbx_strand_id
1 'polypeptide(L)'
;MFRIQWRHLLARPLQLCASIVLLTIILALIPIATNSLSEANEQVKADITDFSRGKYDLLVRSSDAPSSVEESLGVVEENYLGVGDGGIRIEDWQEIATDERIAFAAPVAALGSFTKTSQSFQVPKPGHPVRYTVTHHTSDGQETYKIAEQTAYFLFPLDGDFYDVYYPEELTNIFTSLNPSFVLPSSYHPVVAIDPESESALTGVDFSSLETEISDSMGPGGGEGIPLVGISESRTPIETTIKVEALDVTEDEIDILKQELSIPEGQGLEYVIFDDNETARHTVESNLSSIESVEEEVKVIDFGEHLTSFEQDWYMLDEDYNIIMGNDYDINLHGESAIVSDYTTQNTFYNVSPPAYELQDKTLSVNVIDLNGNIPLHRNVTPIEHQSFKAGETNEDFVYFTQVNTISVGSAENDLAASPLGIYQYHYGTLEETGDELHPTHLAGNYLPTPAHGLVSIEWAERFKGAAPIDAIRVKVDGIDGYTEAAATKIREVASDIEAKGFHVDIVAGSSHQTLAVDVEEIGTVLQPWTTLGAADTIFSSWNVFGFAIGSAFFMIALLALVARFRVMKVEQTTERERFGKIGWSHVTIQRFYRGQWLWQLLVSATISGAYLLLIYGFQPILLISFSGALVTIQGLKWICDRLNDDIKTKKQSFKPQQSLIITNIRYHQSQIIAAALQLLLTTGLLAFIISLSEVTVRRMTETNLGSYIHWQINDQQLLLLTGVIVLTAFTLTESLFRLWQARQQDIHLLYKVGWHDKNIRGLLRKETYSWVGATIFIGMMCGNLFVYASSGFTWKVVIVSCLVSLTAFTFVALLNESVLSRKLFQVRKG
;
A
#
# COMPACT_ATOMS: atom_id res chain seq x y z
N MET A 1 13.55 -60.18 -34.33
CA MET A 1 13.49 -58.71 -34.18
C MET A 1 13.65 -58.27 -32.72
N PHE A 2 12.73 -58.64 -31.82
CA PHE A 2 12.77 -58.21 -30.40
C PHE A 2 14.09 -58.52 -29.66
N ARG A 3 14.64 -59.73 -29.81
CA ARG A 3 15.95 -60.12 -29.21
C ARG A 3 17.13 -59.28 -29.71
N ILE A 4 17.08 -58.81 -30.97
CA ILE A 4 18.12 -57.96 -31.58
C ILE A 4 17.95 -56.53 -31.08
N GLN A 5 16.71 -56.02 -30.98
CA GLN A 5 16.41 -54.73 -30.36
C GLN A 5 16.89 -54.69 -28.91
N TRP A 6 16.58 -55.69 -28.11
CA TRP A 6 16.99 -55.74 -26.70
C TRP A 6 18.51 -55.76 -26.51
N ARG A 7 19.24 -56.55 -27.30
CA ARG A 7 20.70 -56.57 -27.29
C ARG A 7 21.31 -55.27 -27.79
N HIS A 8 20.71 -54.65 -28.81
CA HIS A 8 21.14 -53.34 -29.33
C HIS A 8 20.94 -52.24 -28.29
N LEU A 9 19.83 -52.28 -27.55
CA LEU A 9 19.54 -51.35 -26.48
C LEU A 9 20.61 -51.43 -25.37
N LEU A 10 20.89 -52.65 -24.87
CA LEU A 10 21.87 -52.87 -23.81
C LEU A 10 23.32 -52.51 -24.21
N ALA A 11 23.64 -52.51 -25.50
CA ALA A 11 24.97 -52.16 -25.97
C ALA A 11 25.29 -50.65 -25.92
N ARG A 12 24.29 -49.78 -25.74
CA ARG A 12 24.47 -48.31 -25.76
C ARG A 12 23.65 -47.60 -24.68
N PRO A 13 23.92 -47.88 -23.38
CA PRO A 13 23.11 -47.35 -22.28
C PRO A 13 23.08 -45.82 -22.25
N LEU A 14 24.21 -45.16 -22.54
CA LEU A 14 24.35 -43.71 -22.43
C LEU A 14 23.43 -42.93 -23.39
N GLN A 15 23.29 -43.40 -24.63
CA GLN A 15 22.45 -42.76 -25.65
C GLN A 15 20.96 -42.93 -25.35
N LEU A 16 20.59 -44.08 -24.81
CA LEU A 16 19.20 -44.38 -24.43
C LEU A 16 18.81 -43.63 -23.17
N CYS A 17 19.67 -43.65 -22.14
CA CYS A 17 19.43 -42.95 -20.90
C CYS A 17 19.27 -41.45 -21.16
N ALA A 18 20.08 -40.84 -22.03
CA ALA A 18 19.91 -39.42 -22.37
C ALA A 18 18.54 -39.12 -22.99
N SER A 19 18.06 -39.93 -23.95
CA SER A 19 16.69 -39.80 -24.48
C SER A 19 15.64 -39.95 -23.39
N ILE A 20 15.75 -41.03 -22.60
CA ILE A 20 14.73 -41.38 -21.62
C ILE A 20 14.65 -40.30 -20.54
N VAL A 21 15.79 -39.85 -20.02
CA VAL A 21 15.88 -38.79 -19.01
C VAL A 21 15.29 -37.48 -19.53
N LEU A 22 15.68 -37.01 -20.73
CA LEU A 22 15.12 -35.78 -21.28
C LEU A 22 13.60 -35.87 -21.47
N LEU A 23 13.12 -36.97 -22.05
CA LEU A 23 11.70 -37.18 -22.27
C LEU A 23 10.94 -37.27 -20.96
N THR A 24 11.47 -37.96 -19.94
CA THR A 24 10.86 -38.03 -18.61
C THR A 24 10.82 -36.65 -17.96
N ILE A 25 11.88 -35.86 -18.05
CA ILE A 25 11.93 -34.48 -17.53
C ILE A 25 10.86 -33.63 -18.23
N ILE A 26 10.80 -33.63 -19.56
CA ILE A 26 9.83 -32.80 -20.31
C ILE A 26 8.38 -33.27 -20.07
N LEU A 27 8.14 -34.58 -20.06
CA LEU A 27 6.82 -35.16 -19.80
C LEU A 27 6.35 -34.99 -18.36
N ALA A 28 7.25 -34.74 -17.41
CA ALA A 28 6.90 -34.36 -16.05
C ALA A 28 6.71 -32.84 -15.92
N LEU A 29 7.67 -32.05 -16.41
CA LEU A 29 7.67 -30.60 -16.22
C LEU A 29 6.57 -29.88 -17.00
N ILE A 30 6.17 -30.31 -18.20
CA ILE A 30 5.07 -29.66 -18.93
C ILE A 30 3.76 -29.75 -18.13
N PRO A 31 3.32 -30.94 -17.66
CA PRO A 31 2.12 -31.03 -16.82
C PRO A 31 2.23 -30.26 -15.51
N ILE A 32 3.36 -30.35 -14.82
CA ILE A 32 3.62 -29.61 -13.57
C ILE A 32 3.49 -28.10 -13.82
N ALA A 33 4.11 -27.60 -14.90
CA ALA A 33 4.03 -26.20 -15.28
C ALA A 33 2.58 -25.75 -15.59
N THR A 34 1.82 -26.56 -16.33
CA THR A 34 0.41 -26.25 -16.63
C THR A 34 -0.47 -26.27 -15.39
N ASN A 35 -0.26 -27.23 -14.48
CA ASN A 35 -1.02 -27.32 -13.24
C ASN A 35 -0.69 -26.16 -12.32
N SER A 36 0.60 -25.89 -12.13
CA SER A 36 1.09 -24.77 -11.33
C SER A 36 0.58 -23.42 -11.83
N LEU A 37 0.57 -23.18 -13.16
CA LEU A 37 0.04 -21.94 -13.72
C LEU A 37 -1.49 -21.84 -13.59
N SER A 38 -2.20 -22.98 -13.66
CA SER A 38 -3.65 -23.03 -13.47
C SER A 38 -4.03 -22.75 -12.01
N GLU A 39 -3.38 -23.44 -11.06
CA GLU A 39 -3.57 -23.23 -9.62
C GLU A 39 -3.25 -21.78 -9.24
N ALA A 40 -2.13 -21.24 -9.73
CA ALA A 40 -1.78 -19.83 -9.54
C ALA A 40 -2.89 -18.89 -10.03
N ASN A 41 -3.40 -19.12 -11.23
CA ASN A 41 -4.44 -18.28 -11.83
C ASN A 41 -5.79 -18.41 -11.10
N GLU A 42 -6.14 -19.59 -10.62
CA GLU A 42 -7.32 -19.80 -9.78
C GLU A 42 -7.18 -19.14 -8.42
N GLN A 43 -6.00 -19.24 -7.78
CA GLN A 43 -5.71 -18.59 -6.52
C GLN A 43 -5.77 -17.06 -6.65
N VAL A 44 -5.12 -16.45 -7.66
CA VAL A 44 -5.21 -15.01 -7.92
C VAL A 44 -6.65 -14.57 -8.08
N LYS A 45 -7.46 -15.35 -8.83
CA LYS A 45 -8.87 -15.02 -9.03
C LYS A 45 -9.67 -15.12 -7.74
N ALA A 46 -9.43 -16.15 -6.92
CA ALA A 46 -10.08 -16.31 -5.63
C ALA A 46 -9.69 -15.16 -4.69
N ASP A 47 -8.40 -14.89 -4.54
CA ASP A 47 -7.89 -13.80 -3.68
C ASP A 47 -8.46 -12.44 -4.11
N ILE A 48 -8.51 -12.16 -5.42
CA ILE A 48 -9.14 -10.93 -5.91
C ILE A 48 -10.65 -10.94 -5.61
N THR A 49 -11.36 -12.05 -5.84
CA THR A 49 -12.81 -12.13 -5.61
C THR A 49 -13.15 -11.89 -4.15
N ASP A 50 -12.35 -12.44 -3.24
CA ASP A 50 -12.59 -12.46 -1.80
C ASP A 50 -12.08 -11.19 -1.10
N PHE A 51 -10.97 -10.60 -1.57
CA PHE A 51 -10.25 -9.52 -0.86
C PHE A 51 -10.17 -8.18 -1.60
N SER A 52 -10.84 -8.01 -2.74
CA SER A 52 -10.78 -6.73 -3.48
C SER A 52 -12.08 -5.93 -3.48
N ARG A 53 -13.14 -6.44 -2.85
CA ARG A 53 -14.40 -5.70 -2.67
C ARG A 53 -14.52 -5.24 -1.22
N GLY A 54 -14.40 -3.93 -0.99
CA GLY A 54 -14.57 -3.37 0.35
C GLY A 54 -16.03 -2.98 0.65
N LYS A 55 -16.21 -1.99 1.52
CA LYS A 55 -17.52 -1.62 2.11
C LYS A 55 -18.49 -1.07 1.07
N TYR A 56 -18.01 -0.34 0.06
CA TYR A 56 -18.80 0.19 -1.06
C TYR A 56 -18.05 0.03 -2.39
N ASP A 57 -18.74 0.22 -3.52
CA ASP A 57 -18.21 -0.10 -4.85
C ASP A 57 -17.85 1.15 -5.67
N LEU A 58 -18.62 2.24 -5.53
CA LEU A 58 -18.45 3.50 -6.25
C LEU A 58 -18.41 4.69 -5.30
N LEU A 59 -17.50 5.62 -5.54
CA LEU A 59 -17.48 6.93 -4.89
C LEU A 59 -17.91 7.98 -5.91
N VAL A 60 -19.09 8.57 -5.71
CA VAL A 60 -19.63 9.62 -6.60
C VAL A 60 -19.30 10.97 -6.00
N ARG A 61 -18.66 11.85 -6.76
CA ARG A 61 -18.27 13.21 -6.38
C ARG A 61 -18.78 14.22 -7.41
N SER A 62 -18.79 15.51 -7.06
CA SER A 62 -19.02 16.57 -8.04
C SER A 62 -17.89 16.57 -9.09
N SER A 63 -18.17 17.08 -10.30
CA SER A 63 -17.22 17.00 -11.43
C SER A 63 -15.88 17.69 -11.17
N ASP A 64 -15.87 18.67 -10.27
CA ASP A 64 -14.73 19.55 -10.01
C ASP A 64 -13.99 19.17 -8.70
N ALA A 65 -14.46 18.13 -7.99
CA ALA A 65 -13.91 17.69 -6.71
C ALA A 65 -12.54 16.97 -6.79
N PRO A 66 -12.24 16.12 -7.80
CA PRO A 66 -10.96 15.41 -7.86
C PRO A 66 -9.77 16.36 -7.99
N SER A 67 -8.70 16.11 -7.23
CA SER A 67 -7.48 16.91 -7.35
C SER A 67 -6.66 16.49 -8.58
N SER A 68 -5.84 17.41 -9.11
CA SER A 68 -4.92 17.07 -10.21
C SER A 68 -3.94 15.96 -9.86
N VAL A 69 -3.62 15.79 -8.56
CA VAL A 69 -2.76 14.72 -8.07
C VAL A 69 -3.47 13.38 -8.17
N GLU A 70 -4.71 13.30 -7.68
CA GLU A 70 -5.56 12.10 -7.75
C GLU A 70 -5.72 11.62 -9.20
N GLU A 71 -6.04 12.53 -10.13
CA GLU A 71 -6.15 12.20 -11.56
C GLU A 71 -4.84 11.70 -12.17
N SER A 72 -3.71 12.34 -11.80
CA SER A 72 -2.40 12.01 -12.39
C SER A 72 -1.83 10.68 -11.90
N LEU A 73 -2.14 10.30 -10.66
CA LEU A 73 -1.63 9.12 -9.99
C LEU A 73 -2.63 7.96 -9.97
N GLY A 74 -3.92 8.20 -10.23
CA GLY A 74 -4.98 7.19 -10.19
C GLY A 74 -5.26 6.69 -8.76
N VAL A 75 -5.20 7.61 -7.80
CA VAL A 75 -5.32 7.34 -6.36
C VAL A 75 -6.35 8.27 -5.74
N VAL A 76 -6.91 7.89 -4.60
CA VAL A 76 -7.79 8.69 -3.76
C VAL A 76 -7.23 8.74 -2.35
N GLU A 77 -7.23 9.92 -1.74
CA GLU A 77 -6.81 10.07 -0.34
C GLU A 77 -7.81 9.35 0.59
N GLU A 78 -7.33 8.65 1.63
CA GLU A 78 -8.24 8.00 2.61
C GLU A 78 -9.18 9.02 3.28
N ASN A 79 -8.68 10.25 3.47
CA ASN A 79 -9.32 11.33 4.20
C ASN A 79 -9.88 12.42 3.26
N TYR A 80 -10.30 12.02 2.05
CA TYR A 80 -10.77 12.94 1.00
C TYR A 80 -11.94 13.84 1.40
N LEU A 81 -12.72 13.47 2.43
CA LEU A 81 -13.87 14.24 2.94
C LEU A 81 -13.49 15.32 3.95
N GLY A 82 -12.19 15.54 4.17
CA GLY A 82 -11.66 16.47 5.17
C GLY A 82 -12.12 17.93 5.06
N VAL A 83 -12.88 18.30 4.01
CA VAL A 83 -14.06 19.20 3.98
C VAL A 83 -14.30 19.55 2.50
N GLY A 84 -15.41 19.07 1.92
CA GLY A 84 -15.76 19.36 0.53
C GLY A 84 -16.62 20.61 0.37
N ASP A 85 -16.59 21.22 -0.82
CA ASP A 85 -17.41 22.41 -1.16
C ASP A 85 -18.87 22.07 -1.52
N GLY A 86 -19.28 20.81 -1.39
CA GLY A 86 -20.53 20.26 -1.88
C GLY A 86 -20.53 20.05 -3.38
N GLY A 87 -21.67 20.33 -4.02
CA GLY A 87 -21.85 20.26 -5.47
C GLY A 87 -22.79 19.16 -5.93
N ILE A 88 -23.31 18.33 -5.03
CA ILE A 88 -24.38 17.36 -5.32
C ILE A 88 -25.65 17.78 -4.56
N ARG A 89 -26.79 17.81 -5.26
CA ARG A 89 -28.09 18.16 -4.67
C ARG A 89 -28.71 16.94 -3.98
N ILE A 90 -29.56 17.19 -2.98
CA ILE A 90 -30.32 16.12 -2.31
C ILE A 90 -31.19 15.35 -3.30
N GLU A 91 -31.81 16.04 -4.28
CA GLU A 91 -32.67 15.37 -5.26
C GLU A 91 -31.87 14.45 -6.19
N ASP A 92 -30.63 14.83 -6.55
CA ASP A 92 -29.75 14.00 -7.39
C ASP A 92 -29.31 12.73 -6.65
N TRP A 93 -28.98 12.86 -5.36
CA TRP A 93 -28.70 11.71 -4.50
C TRP A 93 -29.90 10.77 -4.39
N GLN A 94 -31.10 11.30 -4.14
CA GLN A 94 -32.31 10.50 -4.07
C GLN A 94 -32.60 9.75 -5.38
N GLU A 95 -32.36 10.39 -6.53
CA GLU A 95 -32.47 9.71 -7.82
C GLU A 95 -31.51 8.52 -7.93
N ILE A 96 -30.25 8.69 -7.50
CA ILE A 96 -29.26 7.59 -7.45
C ILE A 96 -29.72 6.49 -6.49
N ALA A 97 -30.18 6.85 -5.29
CA ALA A 97 -30.62 5.91 -4.27
C ALA A 97 -31.83 5.05 -4.71
N THR A 98 -32.66 5.55 -5.63
CA THR A 98 -33.83 4.80 -6.15
C THR A 98 -33.53 3.79 -7.26
N ASP A 99 -32.30 3.69 -7.75
CA ASP A 99 -31.93 2.70 -8.77
C ASP A 99 -31.96 1.27 -8.19
N GLU A 100 -32.76 0.36 -8.77
CA GLU A 100 -32.90 -1.04 -8.30
C GLU A 100 -31.58 -1.83 -8.34
N ARG A 101 -30.56 -1.35 -9.06
CA ARG A 101 -29.22 -1.98 -9.11
C ARG A 101 -28.35 -1.60 -7.91
N ILE A 102 -28.76 -0.60 -7.12
CA ILE A 102 -28.03 -0.07 -5.98
C ILE A 102 -28.64 -0.65 -4.69
N ALA A 103 -27.79 -1.21 -3.83
CA ALA A 103 -28.20 -1.74 -2.54
C ALA A 103 -28.42 -0.61 -1.52
N PHE A 104 -27.49 0.35 -1.50
CA PHE A 104 -27.61 1.60 -0.75
C PHE A 104 -26.70 2.67 -1.38
N ALA A 105 -27.05 3.93 -1.14
CA ALA A 105 -26.27 5.10 -1.53
C ALA A 105 -26.15 6.03 -0.33
N ALA A 106 -24.99 6.04 0.32
CA ALA A 106 -24.74 6.79 1.55
C ALA A 106 -24.13 8.17 1.25
N PRO A 107 -24.90 9.26 1.35
CA PRO A 107 -24.42 10.62 1.12
C PRO A 107 -23.62 11.11 2.33
N VAL A 108 -22.66 11.99 2.07
CA VAL A 108 -21.92 12.70 3.11
C VAL A 108 -21.81 14.16 2.76
N ALA A 109 -22.04 15.01 3.76
CA ALA A 109 -21.80 16.44 3.69
C ALA A 109 -20.97 16.91 4.89
N ALA A 110 -19.71 17.26 4.69
CA ALA A 110 -18.88 17.94 5.69
C ALA A 110 -19.38 19.38 5.85
N LEU A 111 -20.02 19.68 6.98
CA LEU A 111 -20.61 21.00 7.26
C LEU A 111 -19.55 22.05 7.59
N GLY A 112 -18.38 21.60 8.06
CA GLY A 112 -17.27 22.43 8.49
C GLY A 112 -16.88 22.11 9.93
N SER A 113 -15.87 22.84 10.41
CA SER A 113 -15.40 22.73 11.79
C SER A 113 -16.11 23.76 12.66
N PHE A 114 -16.74 23.31 13.74
CA PHE A 114 -17.39 24.18 14.72
C PHE A 114 -16.52 24.31 15.95
N THR A 115 -16.49 25.50 16.54
CA THR A 115 -15.86 25.69 17.85
C THR A 115 -16.77 25.16 18.95
N LYS A 116 -16.17 24.47 19.93
CA LYS A 116 -16.90 24.03 21.12
C LYS A 116 -17.42 25.26 21.89
N THR A 117 -18.52 25.08 22.61
CA THR A 117 -18.97 26.03 23.64
C THR A 117 -17.80 26.33 24.58
N SER A 118 -17.48 27.61 24.78
CA SER A 118 -16.43 28.00 25.73
C SER A 118 -16.73 27.41 27.11
N GLN A 119 -15.78 26.67 27.65
CA GLN A 119 -15.87 26.02 28.95
C GLN A 119 -14.72 26.46 29.84
N SER A 120 -15.05 26.68 31.10
CA SER A 120 -14.07 26.85 32.16
C SER A 120 -13.93 25.57 32.97
N PHE A 121 -12.79 25.42 33.64
CA PHE A 121 -12.61 24.44 34.69
C PHE A 121 -12.26 25.11 36.00
N GLN A 122 -12.82 24.60 37.10
CA GLN A 122 -12.57 25.09 38.44
C GLN A 122 -11.40 24.34 39.09
N VAL A 123 -10.50 25.07 39.73
CA VAL A 123 -9.41 24.49 40.54
C VAL A 123 -9.77 24.50 42.03
N PRO A 124 -9.15 23.64 42.86
CA PRO A 124 -9.44 23.61 44.29
C PRO A 124 -9.10 24.96 44.94
N LYS A 125 -9.97 25.38 45.87
CA LYS A 125 -9.79 26.64 46.60
C LYS A 125 -8.56 26.53 47.52
N PRO A 126 -7.62 27.48 47.46
CA PRO A 126 -6.39 27.40 48.24
C PRO A 126 -6.64 27.85 49.69
N GLY A 127 -5.89 27.27 50.63
CA GLY A 127 -5.93 27.64 52.05
C GLY A 127 -5.03 28.82 52.44
N HIS A 128 -4.21 29.32 51.52
CA HIS A 128 -3.23 30.40 51.70
C HIS A 128 -3.06 31.19 50.39
N PRO A 129 -2.38 32.36 50.39
CA PRO A 129 -2.10 33.10 49.16
C PRO A 129 -1.33 32.27 48.14
N VAL A 130 -1.80 32.24 46.90
CA VAL A 130 -1.20 31.48 45.80
C VAL A 130 -1.17 32.28 44.49
N ARG A 131 -0.17 31.96 43.68
CA ARG A 131 -0.10 32.30 42.26
C ARG A 131 -0.34 31.02 41.45
N TYR A 132 -1.36 31.06 40.61
CA TYR A 132 -1.62 30.04 39.61
C TYR A 132 -0.98 30.45 38.29
N THR A 133 -0.21 29.55 37.68
CA THR A 133 0.23 29.66 36.29
C THR A 133 -0.29 28.45 35.54
N VAL A 134 -1.29 28.68 34.69
CA VAL A 134 -1.95 27.64 33.89
C VAL A 134 -1.44 27.75 32.47
N THR A 135 -0.79 26.71 31.96
CA THR A 135 -0.27 26.65 30.60
C THR A 135 -0.95 25.53 29.82
N HIS A 136 -1.52 25.87 28.66
CA HIS A 136 -2.15 24.91 27.76
C HIS A 136 -1.20 24.56 26.62
N HIS A 137 -1.03 23.27 26.35
CA HIS A 137 -0.18 22.73 25.30
C HIS A 137 -0.97 21.85 24.33
N THR A 138 -0.51 21.79 23.09
CA THR A 138 -0.98 20.83 22.08
C THR A 138 0.22 20.09 21.49
N SER A 139 0.00 18.93 20.88
CA SER A 139 1.05 18.21 20.16
C SER A 139 0.54 17.69 18.82
N ASP A 140 1.44 17.56 17.86
CA ASP A 140 1.21 16.88 16.56
C ASP A 140 1.78 15.44 16.53
N GLY A 141 2.29 14.95 17.67
CA GLY A 141 2.97 13.67 17.80
C GLY A 141 4.51 13.77 17.70
N GLN A 142 5.04 14.86 17.13
CA GLN A 142 6.47 15.11 16.99
C GLN A 142 6.96 16.20 17.96
N GLU A 143 6.25 17.33 17.99
CA GLU A 143 6.56 18.50 18.81
C GLU A 143 5.38 18.87 19.71
N THR A 144 5.67 19.54 20.83
CA THR A 144 4.67 20.07 21.76
C THR A 144 4.72 21.59 21.70
N TYR A 145 3.59 22.21 21.41
CA TYR A 145 3.45 23.65 21.24
C TYR A 145 2.67 24.26 22.41
N LYS A 146 3.13 25.42 22.88
CA LYS A 146 2.41 26.24 23.86
C LYS A 146 1.30 27.04 23.19
N ILE A 147 0.05 26.84 23.63
CA ILE A 147 -1.15 27.51 23.12
C ILE A 147 -1.34 28.85 23.83
N ALA A 148 -1.49 28.80 25.16
CA ALA A 148 -1.83 29.94 26.00
C ALA A 148 -1.26 29.74 27.41
N GLU A 149 -1.02 30.84 28.11
CA GLU A 149 -0.64 30.85 29.52
C GLU A 149 -1.41 31.93 30.25
N GLN A 150 -2.06 31.54 31.34
CA GLN A 150 -2.87 32.41 32.18
C GLN A 150 -2.27 32.44 33.58
N THR A 151 -2.05 33.63 34.12
CA THR A 151 -1.52 33.80 35.48
C THR A 151 -2.54 34.54 36.34
N ALA A 152 -3.00 33.92 37.42
CA ALA A 152 -3.98 34.50 38.33
C ALA A 152 -3.52 34.37 39.79
N TYR A 153 -4.01 35.27 40.63
CA TYR A 153 -3.63 35.40 42.03
C TYR A 153 -4.86 35.26 42.91
N PHE A 154 -4.76 34.40 43.92
CA PHE A 154 -5.80 34.21 44.94
C PHE A 154 -5.15 34.46 46.30
N LEU A 155 -5.56 35.53 46.99
CA LEU A 155 -4.82 36.10 48.11
C LEU A 155 -5.58 35.90 49.43
N PHE A 156 -5.95 37.00 50.10
CA PHE A 156 -6.52 37.01 51.45
C PHE A 156 -8.05 37.11 51.43
N PRO A 157 -8.77 36.56 52.43
CA PRO A 157 -10.21 36.75 52.55
C PRO A 157 -10.57 38.23 52.79
N LEU A 158 -11.67 38.69 52.19
CA LEU A 158 -12.28 40.00 52.39
C LEU A 158 -13.54 39.88 53.28
N ASP A 159 -14.19 41.00 53.60
CA ASP A 159 -15.45 40.99 54.36
C ASP A 159 -16.54 40.16 53.65
N GLY A 160 -17.04 39.12 54.33
CA GLY A 160 -18.00 38.14 53.78
C GLY A 160 -17.34 36.82 53.43
N ASP A 161 -17.88 36.12 52.42
CA ASP A 161 -17.31 34.86 51.87
C ASP A 161 -16.38 35.11 50.66
N PHE A 162 -15.95 36.37 50.45
CA PHE A 162 -15.16 36.82 49.29
C PHE A 162 -13.65 36.81 49.57
N TYR A 163 -12.85 36.76 48.50
CA TYR A 163 -11.38 36.79 48.55
C TYR A 163 -10.81 37.87 47.65
N ASP A 164 -9.66 38.38 48.03
CA ASP A 164 -8.85 39.28 47.23
C ASP A 164 -8.16 38.51 46.10
N VAL A 165 -8.40 38.94 44.87
CA VAL A 165 -7.97 38.25 43.66
C VAL A 165 -7.47 39.25 42.63
N TYR A 166 -6.56 38.79 41.77
CA TYR A 166 -6.11 39.54 40.61
C TYR A 166 -5.88 38.56 39.44
N TYR A 167 -6.35 38.91 38.25
CA TYR A 167 -6.34 38.03 37.07
C TYR A 167 -6.30 38.86 35.78
N PRO A 168 -5.89 38.27 34.65
CA PRO A 168 -5.91 38.94 33.35
C PRO A 168 -7.35 39.17 32.86
N GLU A 169 -7.51 40.17 31.98
CA GLU A 169 -8.82 40.62 31.48
C GLU A 169 -9.63 39.49 30.80
N GLU A 170 -8.97 38.50 30.22
CA GLU A 170 -9.59 37.31 29.60
C GLU A 170 -10.31 36.38 30.59
N LEU A 171 -9.99 36.45 31.89
CA LEU A 171 -10.63 35.66 32.94
C LEU A 171 -11.79 36.41 33.61
N THR A 172 -12.15 37.60 33.11
CA THR A 172 -13.27 38.39 33.64
C THR A 172 -14.58 37.60 33.56
N ASN A 173 -15.33 37.55 34.67
CA ASN A 173 -16.54 36.73 34.87
C ASN A 173 -16.30 35.22 35.00
N ILE A 174 -15.04 34.76 34.97
CA ILE A 174 -14.68 33.33 35.04
C ILE A 174 -13.88 33.07 36.31
N PHE A 175 -12.76 33.77 36.50
CA PHE A 175 -12.01 33.77 37.76
C PHE A 175 -12.65 34.77 38.71
N THR A 176 -13.19 34.30 39.83
CA THR A 176 -13.94 35.16 40.76
C THR A 176 -13.37 35.09 42.17
N SER A 177 -13.70 36.09 42.98
CA SER A 177 -13.41 36.13 44.42
C SER A 177 -13.98 34.94 45.22
N LEU A 178 -14.87 34.14 44.64
CA LEU A 178 -15.48 32.97 45.27
C LEU A 178 -14.73 31.68 44.89
N ASN A 179 -14.49 31.51 43.58
CA ASN A 179 -13.94 30.29 42.99
C ASN A 179 -12.86 30.61 41.95
N PRO A 180 -11.65 30.03 42.07
CA PRO A 180 -10.62 30.14 41.04
C PRO A 180 -10.97 29.23 39.85
N SER A 181 -11.14 29.79 38.66
CA SER A 181 -11.49 29.05 37.44
C SER A 181 -10.75 29.60 36.23
N PHE A 182 -10.42 28.72 35.30
CA PHE A 182 -9.63 29.03 34.10
C PHE A 182 -10.37 28.58 32.84
N VAL A 183 -10.03 29.16 31.69
CA VAL A 183 -10.72 28.89 30.42
C VAL A 183 -9.93 27.88 29.62
N LEU A 184 -10.62 26.90 29.05
CA LEU A 184 -9.99 26.00 28.10
C LEU A 184 -9.81 26.69 26.73
N PRO A 185 -8.68 26.47 26.03
CA PRO A 185 -8.48 27.06 24.72
C PRO A 185 -9.53 26.55 23.72
N SER A 186 -9.85 27.38 22.72
CA SER A 186 -10.81 27.00 21.68
C SER A 186 -10.29 25.82 20.86
N SER A 187 -11.16 24.85 20.64
CA SER A 187 -10.91 23.67 19.81
C SER A 187 -11.90 23.60 18.66
N TYR A 188 -11.47 23.00 17.54
CA TYR A 188 -12.25 22.93 16.30
C TYR A 188 -12.71 21.49 16.05
N HIS A 189 -14.01 21.31 15.89
CA HIS A 189 -14.64 19.99 15.80
C HIS A 189 -15.39 19.84 14.48
N PRO A 190 -14.90 19.00 13.54
CA PRO A 190 -15.60 18.74 12.28
C PRO A 190 -16.97 18.10 12.53
N VAL A 191 -18.00 18.70 11.95
CA VAL A 191 -19.36 18.14 11.94
C VAL A 191 -19.69 17.68 10.53
N VAL A 192 -20.21 16.47 10.44
CA VAL A 192 -20.56 15.83 9.18
C VAL A 192 -22.03 15.43 9.20
N ALA A 193 -22.75 15.73 8.12
CA ALA A 193 -24.11 15.28 7.93
C ALA A 193 -24.15 13.98 7.11
N ILE A 194 -24.93 13.02 7.59
CA ILE A 194 -25.08 11.66 7.03
C ILE A 194 -26.56 11.26 6.97
N ASP A 195 -26.89 10.34 6.08
CA ASP A 195 -28.20 9.68 6.10
C ASP A 195 -28.15 8.45 7.03
N PRO A 196 -28.93 8.41 8.14
CA PRO A 196 -28.81 7.37 9.16
C PRO A 196 -29.00 5.94 8.61
N GLU A 197 -29.97 5.72 7.73
CA GLU A 197 -30.31 4.38 7.23
C GLU A 197 -29.19 3.82 6.33
N SER A 198 -28.77 4.59 5.31
CA SER A 198 -27.71 4.15 4.39
C SER A 198 -26.33 4.11 5.06
N GLU A 199 -26.05 4.99 6.03
CA GLU A 199 -24.80 4.95 6.79
C GLU A 199 -24.72 3.76 7.74
N SER A 200 -25.85 3.39 8.35
CA SER A 200 -25.96 2.15 9.12
C SER A 200 -25.73 0.92 8.24
N ALA A 201 -26.25 0.91 7.01
CA ALA A 201 -26.00 -0.17 6.06
C ALA A 201 -24.52 -0.27 5.64
N LEU A 202 -23.81 0.86 5.57
CA LEU A 202 -22.39 0.93 5.21
C LEU A 202 -21.46 0.51 6.36
N THR A 203 -21.75 0.95 7.59
CA THR A 203 -20.84 0.82 8.75
C THR A 203 -21.21 -0.30 9.71
N GLY A 204 -22.49 -0.72 9.72
CA GLY A 204 -23.04 -1.64 10.71
C GLY A 204 -23.33 -1.01 12.08
N VAL A 205 -23.17 0.31 12.22
CA VAL A 205 -23.45 1.07 13.44
C VAL A 205 -24.88 1.63 13.40
N ASP A 206 -25.55 1.70 14.55
CA ASP A 206 -26.91 2.25 14.67
C ASP A 206 -26.88 3.78 14.87
N PHE A 207 -27.45 4.53 13.93
CA PHE A 207 -27.55 5.99 13.98
C PHE A 207 -28.97 6.51 14.27
N SER A 208 -29.91 5.64 14.67
CA SER A 208 -31.31 6.00 14.92
C SER A 208 -31.50 7.11 15.96
N SER A 209 -30.52 7.34 16.84
CA SER A 209 -30.55 8.45 17.81
C SER A 209 -30.60 9.83 17.16
N LEU A 210 -30.18 9.99 15.90
CA LEU A 210 -30.28 11.26 15.15
C LEU A 210 -31.71 11.70 14.87
N GLU A 211 -32.70 10.80 14.97
CA GLU A 211 -34.13 11.11 14.79
C GLU A 211 -34.81 11.54 16.11
N THR A 212 -34.06 11.71 17.19
CA THR A 212 -34.61 12.07 18.50
C THR A 212 -35.07 13.53 18.53
N GLU A 213 -36.36 13.77 18.83
CA GLU A 213 -36.87 15.13 19.09
C GLU A 213 -36.26 15.69 20.39
N ILE A 214 -35.63 16.88 20.29
CA ILE A 214 -35.05 17.58 21.44
C ILE A 214 -36.11 18.51 22.06
N SER A 215 -36.22 18.50 23.39
CA SER A 215 -37.12 19.40 24.13
C SER A 215 -36.57 20.82 24.19
N ASP A 216 -37.38 21.82 23.83
CA ASP A 216 -37.10 23.28 23.88
C ASP A 216 -36.60 23.79 25.25
N SER A 217 -36.77 23.00 26.31
CA SER A 217 -36.43 23.39 27.69
C SER A 217 -34.93 23.40 28.02
N MET A 218 -34.05 22.91 27.13
CA MET A 218 -32.60 22.78 27.39
C MET A 218 -31.74 23.83 26.66
N GLY A 219 -32.33 24.66 25.80
CA GLY A 219 -31.60 25.63 24.96
C GLY A 219 -31.75 27.09 25.38
N PRO A 220 -30.92 28.00 24.82
CA PRO A 220 -31.07 29.43 25.04
C PRO A 220 -32.37 29.96 24.40
N GLY A 221 -33.39 30.20 25.24
CA GLY A 221 -34.50 31.13 24.98
C GLY A 221 -35.21 31.05 23.62
N GLY A 222 -35.60 29.85 23.16
CA GLY A 222 -36.45 29.66 21.96
C GLY A 222 -35.73 29.24 20.67
N GLY A 223 -34.46 28.85 20.74
CA GLY A 223 -33.74 28.23 19.62
C GLY A 223 -34.05 26.73 19.43
N GLU A 224 -33.81 26.22 18.22
CA GLU A 224 -34.04 24.82 17.83
C GLU A 224 -32.76 23.98 18.04
N GLY A 225 -32.88 22.86 18.76
CA GLY A 225 -31.76 21.95 19.00
C GLY A 225 -31.55 20.98 17.84
N ILE A 226 -30.33 20.90 17.31
CA ILE A 226 -29.93 19.91 16.31
C ILE A 226 -29.39 18.66 17.03
N PRO A 227 -29.96 17.47 16.81
CA PRO A 227 -29.46 16.24 17.39
C PRO A 227 -28.11 15.87 16.76
N LEU A 228 -27.11 15.67 17.63
CA LEU A 228 -25.75 15.35 17.24
C LEU A 228 -25.30 14.05 17.93
N VAL A 229 -24.67 13.17 17.17
CA VAL A 229 -24.01 11.97 17.69
C VAL A 229 -22.51 12.19 17.73
N GLY A 230 -21.91 12.08 18.92
CA GLY A 230 -20.46 12.20 19.09
C GLY A 230 -19.72 10.90 18.74
N ILE A 231 -18.46 11.00 18.33
CA ILE A 231 -17.59 9.85 18.06
C ILE A 231 -16.58 9.72 19.21
N SER A 232 -16.53 8.53 19.83
CA SER A 232 -15.73 8.31 21.06
C SER A 232 -14.22 8.36 20.85
N GLU A 233 -13.76 8.00 19.65
CA GLU A 233 -12.35 7.91 19.30
C GLU A 233 -11.75 9.26 18.89
N SER A 234 -12.57 10.29 18.73
CA SER A 234 -12.09 11.62 18.36
C SER A 234 -11.59 12.38 19.59
N ARG A 235 -10.28 12.52 19.73
CA ARG A 235 -9.63 13.26 20.82
C ARG A 235 -9.07 14.59 20.33
N THR A 236 -9.17 15.62 21.17
CA THR A 236 -8.48 16.90 20.95
C THR A 236 -7.26 16.96 21.87
N PRO A 237 -6.01 17.02 21.37
CA PRO A 237 -4.82 16.97 22.21
C PRO A 237 -4.57 18.33 22.86
N ILE A 238 -5.23 18.54 24.00
CA ILE A 238 -5.03 19.70 24.89
C ILE A 238 -4.60 19.18 26.26
N GLU A 239 -3.33 19.37 26.56
CA GLU A 239 -2.76 19.10 27.88
C GLU A 239 -2.66 20.43 28.65
N THR A 240 -3.02 20.42 29.93
CA THR A 240 -2.94 21.61 30.78
C THR A 240 -2.01 21.37 31.95
N THR A 241 -0.97 22.20 32.05
CA THR A 241 -0.09 22.24 33.21
C THR A 241 -0.54 23.35 34.15
N ILE A 242 -0.94 23.00 35.37
CA ILE A 242 -1.29 23.93 36.44
C ILE A 242 -0.12 23.96 37.41
N LYS A 243 0.55 25.10 37.48
CA LYS A 243 1.57 25.39 38.48
C LYS A 243 0.96 26.26 39.58
N VAL A 244 0.99 25.77 40.81
CA VAL A 244 0.48 26.44 42.00
C VAL A 244 1.67 26.81 42.88
N GLU A 245 1.86 28.10 43.12
CA GLU A 245 2.97 28.63 43.91
C GLU A 245 2.43 29.32 45.16
N ALA A 246 2.81 28.85 46.33
CA ALA A 246 2.51 29.52 47.59
C ALA A 246 3.35 30.80 47.72
N LEU A 247 2.71 31.94 47.96
CA LEU A 247 3.39 33.24 47.98
C LEU A 247 3.84 33.63 49.40
N ASP A 248 5.08 34.12 49.53
CA ASP A 248 5.57 34.74 50.77
C ASP A 248 5.13 36.19 50.85
N VAL A 249 3.85 36.41 51.17
CA VAL A 249 3.24 37.74 51.25
C VAL A 249 2.35 37.85 52.48
N THR A 250 2.29 39.05 53.06
CA THR A 250 1.43 39.38 54.20
C THR A 250 0.24 40.26 53.79
N GLU A 251 -0.85 40.21 54.56
CA GLU A 251 -2.05 41.02 54.32
C GLU A 251 -1.75 42.52 54.35
N ASP A 252 -0.87 42.94 55.29
CA ASP A 252 -0.41 44.33 55.42
C ASP A 252 0.28 44.85 54.13
N GLU A 253 1.05 44.01 53.43
CA GLU A 253 1.74 44.39 52.18
C GLU A 253 0.76 44.61 51.03
N ILE A 254 -0.28 43.78 50.93
CA ILE A 254 -1.34 43.93 49.94
C ILE A 254 -2.21 45.17 50.24
N ASP A 255 -2.47 45.45 51.52
CA ASP A 255 -3.23 46.64 51.91
C ASP A 255 -2.46 47.95 51.63
N ILE A 256 -1.13 47.95 51.80
CA ILE A 256 -0.29 49.08 51.38
C ILE A 256 -0.41 49.30 49.87
N LEU A 257 -0.35 48.22 49.07
CA LEU A 257 -0.49 48.31 47.61
C LEU A 257 -1.87 48.87 47.22
N LYS A 258 -2.96 48.43 47.86
CA LYS A 258 -4.31 48.98 47.63
C LYS A 258 -4.40 50.47 47.96
N GLN A 259 -3.76 50.91 49.06
CA GLN A 259 -3.72 52.32 49.46
C GLN A 259 -2.93 53.17 48.46
N GLU A 260 -1.80 52.68 47.97
CA GLU A 260 -1.00 53.37 46.93
C GLU A 260 -1.80 53.56 45.62
N LEU A 261 -2.64 52.57 45.29
CA LEU A 261 -3.49 52.58 44.10
C LEU A 261 -4.83 53.29 44.31
N SER A 262 -5.10 53.83 45.50
CA SER A 262 -6.36 54.50 45.85
C SER A 262 -7.61 53.62 45.66
N ILE A 263 -7.50 52.30 45.88
CA ILE A 263 -8.61 51.36 45.81
C ILE A 263 -9.56 51.59 47.01
N PRO A 264 -10.89 51.63 46.83
CA PRO A 264 -11.84 51.83 47.93
C PRO A 264 -11.75 50.75 49.02
N GLU A 265 -11.98 51.14 50.28
CA GLU A 265 -11.99 50.22 51.42
C GLU A 265 -13.06 49.12 51.23
N GLY A 266 -12.65 47.85 51.40
CA GLY A 266 -13.50 46.67 51.20
C GLY A 266 -13.54 46.12 49.76
N GLN A 267 -12.79 46.70 48.82
CA GLN A 267 -12.62 46.17 47.46
C GLN A 267 -11.30 45.38 47.31
N GLY A 268 -11.32 44.33 46.49
CA GLY A 268 -10.12 43.58 46.11
C GLY A 268 -9.28 44.26 45.02
N LEU A 269 -8.12 43.69 44.72
CA LEU A 269 -7.22 44.13 43.65
C LEU A 269 -7.87 44.03 42.26
N GLU A 270 -8.86 43.14 42.08
CA GLU A 270 -9.66 43.04 40.85
C GLU A 270 -10.39 44.34 40.49
N TYR A 271 -10.60 45.27 41.44
CA TYR A 271 -11.18 46.59 41.16
C TYR A 271 -10.41 47.34 40.07
N VAL A 272 -9.08 47.15 40.00
CA VAL A 272 -8.21 47.80 39.01
C VAL A 272 -8.41 47.25 37.60
N ILE A 273 -8.98 46.06 37.46
CA ILE A 273 -9.31 45.45 36.16
C ILE A 273 -10.49 46.18 35.52
N PHE A 274 -11.46 46.61 36.34
CA PHE A 274 -12.66 47.33 35.89
C PHE A 274 -12.47 48.86 35.83
N ASP A 275 -11.32 49.36 36.27
CA ASP A 275 -10.92 50.77 36.16
C ASP A 275 -10.09 50.97 34.88
N ASP A 276 -10.32 52.04 34.11
CA ASP A 276 -9.64 52.33 32.83
C ASP A 276 -8.14 52.73 33.00
N ASN A 277 -7.52 52.37 34.13
CA ASN A 277 -6.19 52.81 34.54
C ASN A 277 -5.11 51.74 34.27
N GLU A 278 -4.59 51.72 33.06
CA GLU A 278 -3.51 50.81 32.61
C GLU A 278 -2.23 50.89 33.47
N THR A 279 -1.90 52.08 34.01
CA THR A 279 -0.72 52.25 34.87
C THR A 279 -0.91 51.54 36.21
N ALA A 280 -2.13 51.54 36.75
CA ALA A 280 -2.44 50.82 37.98
C ALA A 280 -2.35 49.30 37.76
N ARG A 281 -2.88 48.78 36.64
CA ARG A 281 -2.78 47.36 36.27
C ARG A 281 -1.33 46.87 36.19
N HIS A 282 -0.49 47.57 35.44
CA HIS A 282 0.94 47.23 35.37
C HIS A 282 1.66 47.33 36.71
N THR A 283 1.24 48.25 37.58
CA THR A 283 1.80 48.37 38.93
C THR A 283 1.47 47.14 39.77
N VAL A 284 0.22 46.67 39.73
CA VAL A 284 -0.20 45.44 40.43
C VAL A 284 0.56 44.23 39.87
N GLU A 285 0.57 44.05 38.55
CA GLU A 285 1.29 42.94 37.88
C GLU A 285 2.77 42.90 38.23
N SER A 286 3.46 44.03 38.19
CA SER A 286 4.90 44.11 38.49
C SER A 286 5.19 43.81 39.96
N ASN A 287 4.33 44.22 40.90
CA ASN A 287 4.52 43.92 42.31
C ASN A 287 4.23 42.44 42.58
N LEU A 288 3.10 41.91 42.10
CA LEU A 288 2.69 40.53 42.33
C LEU A 288 3.60 39.50 41.66
N SER A 289 4.14 39.79 40.48
CA SER A 289 5.10 38.91 39.79
C SER A 289 6.47 38.86 40.48
N SER A 290 6.83 39.90 41.25
CA SER A 290 8.11 39.98 41.96
C SER A 290 8.17 39.22 43.29
N ILE A 291 7.01 38.74 43.78
CA ILE A 291 6.91 37.99 45.04
C ILE A 291 7.56 36.62 44.88
N GLU A 292 8.41 36.24 45.83
CA GLU A 292 9.06 34.93 45.86
C GLU A 292 8.07 33.82 46.28
N SER A 293 8.19 32.66 45.65
CA SER A 293 7.39 31.46 45.97
C SER A 293 8.06 30.66 47.10
N VAL A 294 7.28 30.29 48.12
CA VAL A 294 7.73 29.45 49.25
C VAL A 294 7.75 27.97 48.88
N GLU A 295 6.72 27.54 48.16
CA GLU A 295 6.50 26.17 47.73
C GLU A 295 5.88 26.17 46.32
N GLU A 296 6.25 25.18 45.53
CA GLU A 296 5.79 25.01 44.15
C GLU A 296 5.24 23.60 43.96
N GLU A 297 4.00 23.52 43.46
CA GLU A 297 3.36 22.29 43.04
C GLU A 297 2.99 22.37 41.56
N VAL A 298 3.38 21.36 40.77
CA VAL A 298 3.07 21.27 39.34
C VAL A 298 2.18 20.06 39.11
N LYS A 299 1.01 20.29 38.52
CA LYS A 299 0.06 19.27 38.11
C LYS A 299 -0.11 19.30 36.61
N VAL A 300 -0.02 18.14 35.98
CA VAL A 300 -0.30 17.97 34.55
C VAL A 300 -1.64 17.24 34.45
N ILE A 301 -2.58 17.85 33.75
CA ILE A 301 -3.94 17.35 33.58
C ILE A 301 -4.18 17.20 32.08
N ASP A 302 -4.46 15.97 31.69
CA ASP A 302 -4.87 15.66 30.33
C ASP A 302 -6.40 15.75 30.23
N PHE A 303 -6.89 16.88 29.71
CA PHE A 303 -8.31 17.05 29.44
C PHE A 303 -8.74 16.27 28.18
N GLY A 304 -7.80 15.81 27.34
CA GLY A 304 -8.07 15.16 26.07
C GLY A 304 -8.91 13.87 26.20
N GLU A 305 -8.85 13.17 27.33
CA GLU A 305 -9.67 11.97 27.57
C GLU A 305 -11.14 12.29 27.91
N HIS A 306 -11.41 13.51 28.36
CA HIS A 306 -12.74 13.97 28.82
C HIS A 306 -13.33 15.09 27.95
N LEU A 307 -12.54 15.66 27.04
CA LEU A 307 -12.97 16.64 26.04
C LEU A 307 -13.66 15.92 24.89
N THR A 308 -14.90 15.50 25.11
CA THR A 308 -15.75 15.14 23.97
C THR A 308 -16.23 16.41 23.26
N SER A 309 -16.46 16.28 21.95
CA SER A 309 -16.49 17.40 21.02
C SER A 309 -17.67 18.36 21.18
N PHE A 310 -18.80 17.90 21.74
CA PHE A 310 -20.03 18.69 21.88
C PHE A 310 -20.73 18.50 23.24
N GLU A 311 -20.05 17.90 24.20
CA GLU A 311 -20.58 17.71 25.56
C GLU A 311 -20.61 19.03 26.33
N GLN A 312 -21.77 19.30 26.94
CA GLN A 312 -22.08 20.53 27.67
C GLN A 312 -21.85 20.39 29.19
N ASP A 313 -21.17 19.31 29.62
CA ASP A 313 -20.87 19.09 31.04
C ASP A 313 -19.74 20.02 31.52
N TRP A 314 -19.63 20.21 32.83
CA TRP A 314 -18.67 21.13 33.44
C TRP A 314 -17.51 20.37 34.08
N TYR A 315 -16.31 20.93 34.01
CA TYR A 315 -15.10 20.31 34.55
C TYR A 315 -14.70 20.96 35.87
N MET A 316 -14.56 20.15 36.92
CA MET A 316 -14.14 20.61 38.23
C MET A 316 -13.02 19.70 38.72
N LEU A 317 -11.99 20.28 39.33
CA LEU A 317 -10.89 19.49 39.89
C LEU A 317 -11.12 19.27 41.38
N ASP A 318 -11.01 18.02 41.83
CA ASP A 318 -11.03 17.68 43.26
C ASP A 318 -9.72 18.10 43.97
N GLU A 319 -9.64 17.91 45.29
CA GLU A 319 -8.42 18.25 46.06
C GLU A 319 -7.17 17.47 45.60
N ASP A 320 -7.35 16.33 44.92
CA ASP A 320 -6.29 15.52 44.33
C ASP A 320 -6.01 15.87 42.85
N TYR A 321 -6.70 16.88 42.30
CA TYR A 321 -6.66 17.33 40.90
C TYR A 321 -7.20 16.32 39.87
N ASN A 322 -8.09 15.42 40.28
CA ASN A 322 -8.84 14.59 39.34
C ASN A 322 -10.04 15.35 38.78
N ILE A 323 -10.38 15.06 37.52
CA ILE A 323 -11.53 15.66 36.84
C ILE A 323 -12.83 15.04 37.38
N ILE A 324 -13.71 15.89 37.92
CA ILE A 324 -15.09 15.59 38.28
C ILE A 324 -16.00 16.31 37.29
N MET A 325 -16.92 15.54 36.69
CA MET A 325 -17.93 16.05 35.75
C MET A 325 -19.14 16.57 36.52
N GLY A 326 -19.83 17.57 35.99
CA GLY A 326 -20.99 18.23 36.62
C GLY A 326 -22.14 17.28 36.98
N ASN A 327 -22.39 16.23 36.19
CA ASN A 327 -23.38 15.20 36.53
C ASN A 327 -23.04 14.39 37.79
N ASP A 328 -21.76 14.23 38.07
CA ASP A 328 -21.24 13.51 39.25
C ASP A 328 -20.85 14.47 40.39
N TYR A 329 -21.07 15.78 40.19
CA TYR A 329 -20.66 16.81 41.13
C TYR A 329 -21.65 16.95 42.30
N ASP A 330 -21.19 16.65 43.51
CA ASP A 330 -21.93 16.94 44.75
C ASP A 330 -21.49 18.28 45.34
N ILE A 331 -22.37 19.29 45.22
CA ILE A 331 -22.17 20.64 45.76
C ILE A 331 -21.86 20.65 47.27
N ASN A 332 -22.33 19.64 48.02
CA ASN A 332 -22.09 19.55 49.46
C ASN A 332 -20.70 19.02 49.80
N LEU A 333 -20.09 18.25 48.89
CA LEU A 333 -18.74 17.69 49.04
C LEU A 333 -17.68 18.64 48.47
N HIS A 334 -18.01 19.37 47.41
CA HIS A 334 -17.03 20.07 46.58
C HIS A 334 -17.20 21.61 46.52
N GLY A 335 -18.26 22.17 47.10
CA GLY A 335 -18.47 23.63 47.20
C GLY A 335 -19.30 24.24 46.07
N GLU A 336 -19.23 25.57 45.90
CA GLU A 336 -19.93 26.28 44.83
C GLU A 336 -19.24 26.08 43.46
N SER A 337 -20.03 26.12 42.39
CA SER A 337 -19.56 26.00 41.00
C SER A 337 -19.78 27.31 40.24
N ALA A 338 -18.77 27.77 39.51
CA ALA A 338 -18.89 28.88 38.56
C ALA A 338 -19.12 28.32 37.15
N ILE A 339 -20.33 28.48 36.63
CA ILE A 339 -20.72 27.98 35.30
C ILE A 339 -20.69 29.13 34.32
N VAL A 340 -19.78 29.07 33.36
CA VAL A 340 -19.78 29.95 32.19
C VAL A 340 -19.87 29.07 30.95
N SER A 341 -20.99 29.16 30.24
CA SER A 341 -21.17 28.54 28.93
C SER A 341 -21.66 29.60 27.95
N ASP A 342 -20.93 29.74 26.85
CA ASP A 342 -21.26 30.71 25.79
C ASP A 342 -21.54 29.99 24.47
N TYR A 343 -22.83 29.89 24.15
CA TYR A 343 -23.32 29.29 22.90
C TYR A 343 -23.07 30.17 21.67
N THR A 344 -22.68 31.44 21.84
CA THR A 344 -22.40 32.33 20.69
C THR A 344 -21.17 31.91 19.90
N THR A 345 -20.31 31.08 20.48
CA THR A 345 -19.17 30.45 19.80
C THR A 345 -19.59 29.56 18.62
N GLN A 346 -20.81 29.03 18.59
CA GLN A 346 -21.33 28.21 17.48
C GLN A 346 -21.93 29.05 16.33
N ASN A 347 -21.94 30.38 16.45
CA ASN A 347 -22.48 31.27 15.41
C ASN A 347 -21.64 31.29 14.13
N THR A 348 -20.37 30.90 14.25
CA THR A 348 -19.41 30.83 13.17
C THR A 348 -18.89 29.41 13.06
N PHE A 349 -18.92 28.86 11.85
CA PHE A 349 -18.21 27.64 11.52
C PHE A 349 -17.06 27.93 10.57
N TYR A 350 -16.11 27.02 10.48
CA TYR A 350 -14.86 27.22 9.75
C TYR A 350 -14.79 26.21 8.61
N ASN A 351 -14.74 26.71 7.38
CA ASN A 351 -14.47 25.90 6.21
C ASN A 351 -12.96 25.73 6.04
N VAL A 352 -12.47 24.49 5.94
CA VAL A 352 -11.05 24.13 5.87
C VAL A 352 -10.76 23.59 4.48
N SER A 353 -9.82 24.18 3.75
CA SER A 353 -9.46 23.69 2.42
C SER A 353 -8.67 22.37 2.50
N PRO A 354 -8.71 21.51 1.47
CA PRO A 354 -7.77 20.40 1.35
C PRO A 354 -6.32 20.92 1.27
N PRO A 355 -5.33 20.10 1.65
CA PRO A 355 -3.92 20.45 1.53
C PRO A 355 -3.52 20.60 0.06
N ALA A 356 -2.74 21.64 -0.23
CA ALA A 356 -2.27 21.93 -1.58
C ALA A 356 -1.06 21.07 -1.95
N TYR A 357 -1.32 19.87 -2.46
CA TYR A 357 -0.26 18.97 -2.91
C TYR A 357 0.44 19.46 -4.18
N GLU A 358 1.75 19.59 -4.13
CA GLU A 358 2.61 19.79 -5.29
C GLU A 358 3.30 18.49 -5.69
N LEU A 359 3.27 18.14 -6.98
CA LEU A 359 3.93 16.94 -7.51
C LEU A 359 5.19 17.33 -8.30
N GLN A 360 6.37 17.04 -7.74
CA GLN A 360 7.66 17.21 -8.43
C GLN A 360 8.38 15.86 -8.50
N ASP A 361 8.77 15.40 -9.69
CA ASP A 361 9.56 14.16 -9.87
C ASP A 361 9.05 12.90 -9.11
N LYS A 362 7.73 12.81 -8.87
CA LYS A 362 7.03 11.76 -8.10
C LYS A 362 7.15 11.82 -6.57
N THR A 363 7.68 12.91 -6.03
CA THR A 363 7.54 13.25 -4.61
C THR A 363 6.41 14.25 -4.46
N LEU A 364 5.49 13.95 -3.53
CA LEU A 364 4.44 14.87 -3.11
C LEU A 364 5.03 15.82 -2.07
N SER A 365 4.74 17.10 -2.16
CA SER A 365 5.13 18.08 -1.16
C SER A 365 3.97 18.99 -0.77
N VAL A 366 3.95 19.43 0.49
CA VAL A 366 2.98 20.40 1.02
C VAL A 366 3.73 21.51 1.76
N ASN A 367 3.46 22.74 1.36
CA ASN A 367 4.10 23.94 1.91
C ASN A 367 3.25 24.54 3.05
N VAL A 368 3.90 25.27 3.96
CA VAL A 368 3.21 26.05 5.01
C VAL A 368 2.51 27.25 4.38
N ILE A 369 1.26 27.49 4.76
CA ILE A 369 0.46 28.63 4.31
C ILE A 369 0.56 29.79 5.30
N ASP A 370 0.46 29.48 6.60
CA ASP A 370 0.48 30.47 7.69
C ASP A 370 0.98 29.86 9.01
N LEU A 371 1.23 30.70 10.02
CA LEU A 371 1.62 30.28 11.37
C LEU A 371 0.63 30.85 12.39
N ASN A 372 0.07 29.99 13.25
CA ASN A 372 -0.66 30.44 14.44
C ASN A 372 0.23 30.32 15.67
N GLY A 373 0.82 31.45 16.08
CA GLY A 373 1.91 31.45 17.07
C GLY A 373 3.13 30.73 16.51
N ASN A 374 3.44 29.54 17.06
CA ASN A 374 4.51 28.66 16.57
C ASN A 374 3.98 27.40 15.86
N ILE A 375 2.66 27.25 15.71
CA ILE A 375 2.05 26.06 15.11
C ILE A 375 1.91 26.29 13.60
N PRO A 376 2.50 25.43 12.75
CA PRO A 376 2.39 25.56 11.29
C PRO A 376 0.98 25.18 10.79
N LEU A 377 0.45 25.98 9.87
CA LEU A 377 -0.82 25.73 9.18
C LEU A 377 -0.56 25.44 7.70
N HIS A 378 -1.06 24.29 7.22
CA HIS A 378 -0.91 23.82 5.84
C HIS A 378 -2.23 23.87 5.05
N ARG A 379 -3.32 24.28 5.70
CA ARG A 379 -4.66 24.39 5.12
C ARG A 379 -5.23 25.79 5.34
N ASN A 380 -5.98 26.28 4.37
CA ASN A 380 -6.67 27.55 4.50
C ASN A 380 -7.94 27.37 5.34
N VAL A 381 -8.15 28.24 6.32
CA VAL A 381 -9.32 28.19 7.20
C VAL A 381 -10.11 29.48 7.04
N THR A 382 -11.36 29.36 6.58
CA THR A 382 -12.24 30.51 6.32
C THR A 382 -13.44 30.50 7.28
N PRO A 383 -13.62 31.55 8.11
CA PRO A 383 -14.77 31.65 9.01
C PRO A 383 -16.04 32.05 8.24
N ILE A 384 -17.14 31.38 8.54
CA ILE A 384 -18.47 31.63 7.97
C ILE A 384 -19.45 31.84 9.12
N GLU A 385 -19.89 33.09 9.30
CA GLU A 385 -20.95 33.44 10.25
C GLU A 385 -22.30 33.06 9.64
N HIS A 386 -23.03 32.15 10.30
CA HIS A 386 -24.29 31.59 9.78
C HIS A 386 -25.52 32.01 10.58
N GLN A 387 -25.31 32.49 11.81
CA GLN A 387 -26.37 32.97 12.70
C GLN A 387 -25.83 34.03 13.67
N SER A 388 -26.73 34.73 14.36
CA SER A 388 -26.38 35.71 15.39
C SER A 388 -27.32 35.57 16.59
N PHE A 389 -26.77 35.51 17.80
CA PHE A 389 -27.56 35.45 19.03
C PHE A 389 -27.75 36.85 19.63
N LYS A 390 -28.99 37.21 20.01
CA LYS A 390 -29.29 38.48 20.69
C LYS A 390 -29.90 38.23 22.05
N ALA A 391 -29.21 38.69 23.09
CA ALA A 391 -29.68 38.60 24.46
C ALA A 391 -30.96 39.46 24.67
N GLY A 392 -32.01 38.85 25.20
CA GLY A 392 -33.27 39.54 25.53
C GLY A 392 -34.31 39.66 24.39
N GLU A 393 -34.02 39.11 23.20
CA GLU A 393 -34.97 38.97 22.09
C GLU A 393 -35.37 37.49 21.90
N THR A 394 -36.50 37.24 21.22
CA THR A 394 -36.87 35.88 20.76
C THR A 394 -35.99 35.48 19.58
N ASN A 395 -35.17 34.45 19.76
CA ASN A 395 -34.22 33.97 18.75
C ASN A 395 -34.80 32.74 18.00
N GLU A 396 -35.93 32.90 17.32
CA GLU A 396 -36.68 31.79 16.67
C GLU A 396 -35.89 31.05 15.58
N ASP A 397 -34.91 31.70 14.92
CA ASP A 397 -34.09 31.11 13.85
C ASP A 397 -32.71 30.58 14.35
N PHE A 398 -32.46 30.61 15.67
CA PHE A 398 -31.19 30.20 16.27
C PHE A 398 -31.14 28.68 16.43
N VAL A 399 -30.03 28.07 15.98
CA VAL A 399 -29.80 26.62 16.14
C VAL A 399 -28.57 26.35 17.00
N TYR A 400 -28.59 25.23 17.72
CA TYR A 400 -27.45 24.77 18.53
C TYR A 400 -27.35 23.25 18.54
N PHE A 401 -26.14 22.71 18.67
CA PHE A 401 -25.96 21.27 18.75
C PHE A 401 -26.27 20.74 20.15
N THR A 402 -27.04 19.66 20.21
CA THR A 402 -27.29 18.88 21.43
C THR A 402 -26.78 17.47 21.21
N GLN A 403 -25.79 17.05 21.98
CA GLN A 403 -25.27 15.69 21.91
C GLN A 403 -26.30 14.73 22.52
N VAL A 404 -26.88 13.86 21.68
CA VAL A 404 -27.92 12.90 22.08
C VAL A 404 -27.38 11.51 22.38
N ASN A 405 -26.22 11.16 21.79
CA ASN A 405 -25.57 9.87 21.95
C ASN A 405 -24.08 9.97 21.60
N THR A 406 -23.30 8.97 22.01
CA THR A 406 -21.91 8.79 21.62
C THR A 406 -21.73 7.37 21.09
N ILE A 407 -21.10 7.23 19.93
CA ILE A 407 -20.84 5.93 19.29
C ILE A 407 -19.35 5.65 19.17
N SER A 408 -19.02 4.36 19.03
CA SER A 408 -17.69 3.87 18.68
C SER A 408 -17.80 3.16 17.33
N VAL A 409 -17.00 3.61 16.36
CA VAL A 409 -16.98 3.03 15.00
C VAL A 409 -15.84 2.00 14.86
N GLY A 410 -15.01 1.83 15.90
CA GLY A 410 -13.89 0.90 15.91
C GLY A 410 -12.69 1.39 15.09
N SER A 411 -11.51 0.79 15.31
CA SER A 411 -10.31 1.07 14.53
C SER A 411 -10.48 0.61 13.08
N ALA A 412 -9.80 1.25 12.13
CA ALA A 412 -9.72 0.73 10.77
C ALA A 412 -9.19 -0.71 10.78
N GLU A 413 -9.99 -1.63 10.25
CA GLU A 413 -9.50 -2.97 9.97
C GLU A 413 -8.46 -2.86 8.87
N ASN A 414 -7.36 -3.59 9.05
CA ASN A 414 -6.27 -3.66 8.08
C ASN A 414 -6.69 -4.58 6.92
N ASP A 415 -7.77 -4.19 6.24
CA ASP A 415 -8.35 -4.90 5.13
C ASP A 415 -7.48 -4.74 3.89
N LEU A 416 -7.40 -5.82 3.10
CA LEU A 416 -6.66 -5.81 1.83
C LEU A 416 -7.38 -4.99 0.75
N ALA A 417 -8.72 -4.93 0.84
CA ALA A 417 -9.56 -4.07 0.04
C ALA A 417 -9.57 -2.67 0.63
N ALA A 418 -9.30 -1.67 -0.19
CA ALA A 418 -9.46 -0.30 0.24
C ALA A 418 -10.90 0.17 0.04
N SER A 419 -11.41 0.95 1.00
CA SER A 419 -12.70 1.65 0.90
C SER A 419 -12.63 2.89 1.75
N PRO A 420 -12.20 4.03 1.19
CA PRO A 420 -11.97 5.22 1.98
C PRO A 420 -13.32 5.68 2.55
N LEU A 421 -13.47 5.55 3.87
CA LEU A 421 -14.69 5.98 4.56
C LEU A 421 -14.70 7.50 4.74
N GLY A 422 -13.52 8.14 4.78
CA GLY A 422 -13.33 9.58 4.73
C GLY A 422 -13.78 10.37 5.97
N ILE A 423 -14.48 9.76 6.95
CA ILE A 423 -15.02 10.50 8.10
C ILE A 423 -14.72 9.89 9.47
N TYR A 424 -14.57 8.58 9.59
CA TYR A 424 -14.41 7.93 10.90
C TYR A 424 -12.97 7.55 11.23
N GLN A 425 -12.26 7.03 10.24
CA GLN A 425 -11.03 6.29 10.45
C GLN A 425 -9.90 6.93 9.65
N TYR A 426 -9.13 7.78 10.30
CA TYR A 426 -7.95 8.40 9.71
C TYR A 426 -6.71 7.63 10.13
N HIS A 427 -5.90 7.27 9.14
CA HIS A 427 -4.55 6.78 9.36
C HIS A 427 -3.60 7.93 9.09
N TYR A 428 -3.12 8.56 10.14
CA TYR A 428 -2.31 9.78 10.05
C TYR A 428 -0.91 9.56 9.45
N GLY A 429 -0.50 8.29 9.32
CA GLY A 429 0.80 7.93 8.78
C GLY A 429 1.90 8.06 9.84
N THR A 430 3.13 7.76 9.42
CA THR A 430 4.30 7.84 10.29
C THR A 430 5.39 8.68 9.66
N LEU A 431 6.23 9.29 10.49
CA LEU A 431 7.44 9.96 10.03
C LEU A 431 8.44 8.92 9.48
N GLU A 432 8.99 9.16 8.29
CA GLU A 432 9.96 8.24 7.67
C GLU A 432 11.26 8.13 8.50
N GLU A 433 11.68 9.23 9.15
CA GLU A 433 12.94 9.29 9.89
C GLU A 433 12.87 8.59 11.26
N THR A 434 11.84 8.88 12.05
CA THR A 434 11.71 8.40 13.44
C THR A 434 10.80 7.18 13.57
N GLY A 435 9.83 7.03 12.67
CA GLY A 435 8.78 6.03 12.76
C GLY A 435 7.65 6.39 13.73
N ASP A 436 7.64 7.60 14.27
CA ASP A 436 6.61 8.07 15.19
C ASP A 436 5.28 8.30 14.45
N GLU A 437 4.17 8.00 15.12
CA GLU A 437 2.82 8.24 14.61
C GLU A 437 2.44 9.70 14.85
N LEU A 438 1.99 10.37 13.79
CA LEU A 438 1.53 11.75 13.88
C LEU A 438 0.04 11.80 14.24
N HIS A 439 -0.41 12.89 14.84
CA HIS A 439 -1.82 13.14 15.11
C HIS A 439 -2.15 14.63 14.91
N PRO A 440 -3.42 14.98 14.63
CA PRO A 440 -3.79 16.36 14.43
C PRO A 440 -3.63 17.18 15.73
N THR A 441 -3.28 18.46 15.60
CA THR A 441 -3.31 19.41 16.73
C THR A 441 -4.74 19.88 17.01
N HIS A 442 -4.94 20.74 18.02
CA HIS A 442 -6.25 21.36 18.30
C HIS A 442 -6.77 22.32 17.20
N LEU A 443 -5.93 22.70 16.22
CA LEU A 443 -6.27 23.67 15.17
C LEU A 443 -6.80 22.99 13.91
N ALA A 444 -7.84 23.59 13.31
CA ALA A 444 -8.44 23.10 12.06
C ALA A 444 -7.51 23.18 10.83
N GLY A 445 -6.54 24.10 10.82
CA GLY A 445 -5.65 24.36 9.69
C GLY A 445 -4.40 23.49 9.62
N ASN A 446 -4.27 22.49 10.51
CA ASN A 446 -3.13 21.59 10.55
C ASN A 446 -3.03 20.72 9.28
N TYR A 447 -1.83 20.19 8.99
CA TYR A 447 -1.63 19.26 7.87
C TYR A 447 -2.58 18.05 7.93
N LEU A 448 -2.61 17.41 9.10
CA LEU A 448 -3.47 16.26 9.35
C LEU A 448 -4.88 16.73 9.69
N PRO A 449 -5.90 16.26 8.97
CA PRO A 449 -7.29 16.60 9.28
C PRO A 449 -7.73 15.91 10.57
N THR A 450 -8.68 16.49 11.28
CA THR A 450 -9.39 15.79 12.36
C THR A 450 -10.55 14.96 11.79
N PRO A 451 -10.83 13.76 12.33
CA PRO A 451 -11.95 12.96 11.86
C PRO A 451 -13.26 13.65 12.26
N ALA A 452 -14.40 13.12 11.80
CA ALA A 452 -15.68 13.62 12.27
C ALA A 452 -15.73 13.52 13.80
N HIS A 453 -16.06 14.64 14.42
CA HIS A 453 -16.21 14.78 15.86
C HIS A 453 -17.68 14.69 16.26
N GLY A 454 -18.57 15.10 15.35
CA GLY A 454 -20.01 15.01 15.48
C GLY A 454 -20.68 14.67 14.16
N LEU A 455 -21.75 13.89 14.25
CA LEU A 455 -22.60 13.50 13.12
C LEU A 455 -23.98 14.11 13.31
N VAL A 456 -24.57 14.59 12.22
CA VAL A 456 -25.96 15.09 12.18
C VAL A 456 -26.72 14.46 11.01
N SER A 457 -28.05 14.55 11.03
CA SER A 457 -28.87 14.10 9.90
C SER A 457 -28.59 14.94 8.64
N ILE A 458 -28.56 14.29 7.48
CA ILE A 458 -28.37 14.91 6.16
C ILE A 458 -29.39 16.02 5.85
N GLU A 459 -30.56 15.98 6.52
CA GLU A 459 -31.61 17.01 6.41
C GLU A 459 -31.10 18.40 6.83
N TRP A 460 -30.14 18.47 7.74
CA TRP A 460 -29.55 19.73 8.18
C TRP A 460 -28.52 20.30 7.21
N ALA A 461 -28.08 19.53 6.21
CA ALA A 461 -26.96 19.92 5.36
C ALA A 461 -27.25 21.15 4.49
N GLU A 462 -28.47 21.30 3.98
CA GLU A 462 -28.87 22.48 3.19
C GLU A 462 -28.84 23.77 4.01
N ARG A 463 -29.07 23.69 5.33
CA ARG A 463 -29.06 24.87 6.22
C ARG A 463 -27.68 25.53 6.28
N PHE A 464 -26.62 24.72 6.26
CA PHE A 464 -25.24 25.19 6.39
C PHE A 464 -24.53 25.37 5.04
N LYS A 465 -24.75 24.48 4.07
CA LYS A 465 -24.04 24.48 2.77
C LYS A 465 -24.88 24.99 1.58
N GLY A 466 -26.17 25.22 1.75
CA GLY A 466 -27.06 25.68 0.69
C GLY A 466 -27.59 24.54 -0.21
N ALA A 467 -27.95 24.87 -1.45
CA ALA A 467 -28.79 24.01 -2.31
C ALA A 467 -28.14 22.73 -2.87
N ALA A 468 -26.81 22.58 -2.78
CA ALA A 468 -26.08 21.39 -3.23
C ALA A 468 -25.09 20.94 -2.15
N PRO A 469 -25.58 20.45 -1.00
CA PRO A 469 -24.75 20.32 0.19
C PRO A 469 -23.88 19.05 0.21
N ILE A 470 -24.19 18.04 -0.62
CA ILE A 470 -23.54 16.73 -0.57
C ILE A 470 -22.18 16.79 -1.26
N ASP A 471 -21.14 16.30 -0.58
CA ASP A 471 -19.75 16.25 -1.08
C ASP A 471 -19.49 14.99 -1.88
N ALA A 472 -19.93 13.85 -1.33
CA ALA A 472 -19.78 12.57 -1.97
C ALA A 472 -20.93 11.63 -1.62
N ILE A 473 -21.17 10.66 -2.51
CA ILE A 473 -22.10 9.56 -2.29
C ILE A 473 -21.33 8.25 -2.43
N ARG A 474 -21.31 7.46 -1.36
CA ARG A 474 -20.71 6.12 -1.33
C ARG A 474 -21.79 5.10 -1.71
N VAL A 475 -21.63 4.47 -2.86
CA VAL A 475 -22.67 3.61 -3.46
C VAL A 475 -22.24 2.15 -3.46
N LYS A 476 -23.14 1.28 -2.99
CA LYS A 476 -22.99 -0.19 -3.06
C LYS A 476 -23.89 -0.74 -4.15
N VAL A 477 -23.33 -1.53 -5.07
CA VAL A 477 -24.11 -2.19 -6.13
C VAL A 477 -24.67 -3.51 -5.61
N ASP A 478 -25.97 -3.72 -5.80
CA ASP A 478 -26.71 -4.90 -5.34
C ASP A 478 -26.38 -6.16 -6.16
N GLY A 479 -26.67 -7.35 -5.62
CA GLY A 479 -26.58 -8.63 -6.33
C GLY A 479 -25.17 -9.04 -6.73
N ILE A 480 -24.17 -8.58 -5.97
CA ILE A 480 -22.77 -8.97 -6.10
C ILE A 480 -22.35 -9.56 -4.76
N ASP A 481 -21.72 -10.74 -4.76
CA ASP A 481 -21.17 -11.36 -3.55
C ASP A 481 -19.64 -11.19 -3.45
N GLY A 482 -18.95 -11.03 -4.59
CA GLY A 482 -17.50 -10.84 -4.67
C GLY A 482 -17.03 -10.22 -5.98
N TYR A 483 -15.78 -9.76 -6.04
CA TYR A 483 -15.24 -9.02 -7.19
C TYR A 483 -14.87 -9.96 -8.36
N THR A 484 -15.87 -10.31 -9.17
CA THR A 484 -15.70 -11.10 -10.40
C THR A 484 -15.67 -10.22 -11.65
N GLU A 485 -15.26 -10.76 -12.80
CA GLU A 485 -15.30 -10.03 -14.08
C GLU A 485 -16.71 -9.56 -14.47
N ALA A 486 -17.73 -10.36 -14.14
CA ALA A 486 -19.14 -10.00 -14.33
C ALA A 486 -19.57 -8.87 -13.37
N ALA A 487 -19.14 -8.94 -12.10
CA ALA A 487 -19.38 -7.89 -11.12
C ALA A 487 -18.71 -6.57 -11.53
N ALA A 488 -17.44 -6.61 -11.95
CA ALA A 488 -16.69 -5.45 -12.43
C ALA A 488 -17.37 -4.82 -13.66
N THR A 489 -17.95 -5.63 -14.56
CA THR A 489 -18.71 -5.13 -15.71
C THR A 489 -19.98 -4.42 -15.25
N LYS A 490 -20.77 -5.02 -14.36
CA LYS A 490 -21.97 -4.41 -13.78
C LYS A 490 -21.66 -3.09 -13.07
N ILE A 491 -20.58 -3.05 -12.28
CA ILE A 491 -20.13 -1.84 -11.56
C ILE A 491 -19.74 -0.74 -12.55
N ARG A 492 -18.99 -1.05 -13.61
CA ARG A 492 -18.64 -0.08 -14.67
C ARG A 492 -19.85 0.45 -15.42
N GLU A 493 -20.86 -0.39 -15.67
CA GLU A 493 -22.12 0.04 -16.29
C GLU A 493 -22.87 1.04 -15.41
N VAL A 494 -23.03 0.73 -14.11
CA VAL A 494 -23.66 1.66 -13.14
C VAL A 494 -22.86 2.96 -13.03
N ALA A 495 -21.52 2.89 -12.96
CA ALA A 495 -20.66 4.06 -12.93
C ALA A 495 -20.85 4.94 -14.17
N SER A 496 -20.84 4.34 -15.37
CA SER A 496 -21.02 5.06 -16.64
C SER A 496 -22.38 5.76 -16.73
N ASP A 497 -23.44 5.13 -16.20
CA ASP A 497 -24.78 5.72 -16.16
C ASP A 497 -24.84 6.93 -15.21
N ILE A 498 -24.12 6.89 -14.08
CA ILE A 498 -24.02 8.01 -13.13
C ILE A 498 -23.15 9.14 -13.73
N GLU A 499 -22.02 8.82 -14.37
CA GLU A 499 -21.18 9.78 -15.08
C GLU A 499 -21.94 10.52 -16.19
N ALA A 500 -22.84 9.81 -16.89
CA ALA A 500 -23.68 10.41 -17.92
C ALA A 500 -24.64 11.49 -17.38
N LYS A 501 -24.90 11.51 -16.07
CA LYS A 501 -25.68 12.57 -15.39
C LYS A 501 -24.84 13.80 -15.03
N GLY A 502 -23.51 13.75 -15.22
CA GLY A 502 -22.60 14.87 -14.99
C GLY A 502 -21.77 14.77 -13.71
N PHE A 503 -21.79 13.63 -13.02
CA PHE A 503 -20.98 13.39 -11.83
C PHE A 503 -19.63 12.75 -12.19
N HIS A 504 -18.66 12.89 -11.28
CA HIS A 504 -17.43 12.11 -11.33
C HIS A 504 -17.60 10.85 -10.50
N VAL A 505 -17.14 9.69 -11.01
CA VAL A 505 -17.30 8.41 -10.32
C VAL A 505 -15.97 7.67 -10.24
N ASP A 506 -15.45 7.52 -9.02
CA ASP A 506 -14.30 6.66 -8.76
C ASP A 506 -14.78 5.23 -8.48
N ILE A 507 -14.24 4.27 -9.22
CA ILE A 507 -14.52 2.85 -8.99
C ILE A 507 -13.58 2.34 -7.88
N VAL A 508 -14.12 2.30 -6.67
CA VAL A 508 -13.40 1.83 -5.46
C VAL A 508 -13.38 0.30 -5.38
N ALA A 509 -14.35 -0.38 -5.98
CA ALA A 509 -14.31 -1.84 -6.11
C ALA A 509 -13.05 -2.27 -6.88
N GLY A 510 -12.27 -3.18 -6.30
CA GLY A 510 -10.98 -3.60 -6.85
C GLY A 510 -9.81 -2.69 -6.50
N SER A 511 -9.99 -1.71 -5.60
CA SER A 511 -8.92 -0.84 -5.11
C SER A 511 -8.15 -1.47 -3.94
N SER A 512 -6.95 -0.97 -3.67
CA SER A 512 -6.13 -1.43 -2.55
C SER A 512 -5.22 -0.31 -2.04
N HIS A 513 -4.90 -0.36 -0.75
CA HIS A 513 -4.06 0.64 -0.10
C HIS A 513 -2.62 0.61 -0.62
N GLN A 514 -2.02 1.79 -0.74
CA GLN A 514 -0.63 2.05 -1.07
C GLN A 514 -0.09 3.13 -0.14
N THR A 515 1.16 2.99 0.30
CA THR A 515 1.83 4.04 1.07
C THR A 515 2.54 5.02 0.13
N LEU A 516 2.25 6.31 0.27
CA LEU A 516 2.94 7.41 -0.40
C LEU A 516 3.74 8.24 0.60
N ALA A 517 4.91 8.71 0.17
CA ALA A 517 5.73 9.64 0.93
C ALA A 517 5.36 11.08 0.52
N VAL A 518 4.99 11.90 1.51
CA VAL A 518 4.68 13.31 1.34
C VAL A 518 5.68 14.13 2.16
N ASP A 519 6.39 15.03 1.51
CA ASP A 519 7.32 15.96 2.16
C ASP A 519 6.55 17.19 2.66
N VAL A 520 6.43 17.33 3.98
CA VAL A 520 5.65 18.39 4.60
C VAL A 520 6.60 19.41 5.24
N GLU A 521 6.53 20.66 4.82
CA GLU A 521 7.37 21.73 5.35
C GLU A 521 7.14 21.89 6.88
N GLU A 522 8.23 22.07 7.63
CA GLU A 522 8.34 22.08 9.11
C GLU A 522 8.07 20.74 9.85
N ILE A 523 7.46 19.72 9.22
CA ILE A 523 7.22 18.39 9.84
C ILE A 523 8.24 17.34 9.35
N GLY A 524 8.50 17.29 8.05
CA GLY A 524 9.36 16.31 7.37
C GLY A 524 8.59 15.36 6.45
N THR A 525 9.24 14.26 6.06
CA THR A 525 8.64 13.26 5.15
C THR A 525 7.70 12.30 5.91
N VAL A 526 6.41 12.39 5.59
CA VAL A 526 5.33 11.60 6.18
C VAL A 526 4.92 10.47 5.23
N LEU A 527 4.87 9.24 5.74
CA LEU A 527 4.39 8.06 5.02
C LEU A 527 2.89 7.88 5.28
N GLN A 528 2.06 8.18 4.28
CA GLN A 528 0.60 8.16 4.40
C GLN A 528 -0.04 7.08 3.53
N PRO A 529 -1.14 6.46 3.98
CA PRO A 529 -1.91 5.55 3.15
C PRO A 529 -2.80 6.32 2.17
N TRP A 530 -2.83 5.81 0.95
CA TRP A 530 -3.68 6.25 -0.16
C TRP A 530 -4.36 5.03 -0.78
N THR A 531 -5.53 5.21 -1.36
CA THR A 531 -6.23 4.15 -2.09
C THR A 531 -5.85 4.19 -3.56
N THR A 532 -5.27 3.11 -4.10
CA THR A 532 -5.01 2.98 -5.55
C THR A 532 -6.20 2.35 -6.26
N LEU A 533 -6.79 3.09 -7.20
CA LEU A 533 -7.98 2.64 -7.95
C LEU A 533 -7.60 1.57 -9.00
N GLY A 534 -8.50 0.61 -9.23
CA GLY A 534 -8.29 -0.44 -10.25
C GLY A 534 -7.07 -1.34 -10.00
N ALA A 535 -6.59 -1.45 -8.75
CA ALA A 535 -5.46 -2.26 -8.37
C ALA A 535 -5.64 -3.74 -8.78
N ALA A 536 -6.81 -4.32 -8.53
CA ALA A 536 -7.15 -5.70 -8.87
C ALA A 536 -6.99 -6.01 -10.38
N ASP A 537 -7.48 -5.12 -11.25
CA ASP A 537 -7.36 -5.28 -12.71
C ASP A 537 -5.88 -5.17 -13.15
N THR A 538 -5.12 -4.26 -12.54
CA THR A 538 -3.68 -4.09 -12.78
C THR A 538 -2.89 -5.32 -12.33
N ILE A 539 -3.21 -5.88 -11.17
CA ILE A 539 -2.58 -7.10 -10.64
C ILE A 539 -2.91 -8.28 -11.55
N PHE A 540 -4.19 -8.49 -11.90
CA PHE A 540 -4.61 -9.61 -12.73
C PHE A 540 -4.00 -9.57 -14.14
N SER A 541 -3.95 -8.39 -14.76
CA SER A 541 -3.34 -8.20 -16.08
C SER A 541 -1.83 -8.40 -16.04
N SER A 542 -1.15 -7.85 -15.02
CA SER A 542 0.29 -8.01 -14.82
C SER A 542 0.67 -9.48 -14.60
N TRP A 543 -0.15 -10.20 -13.81
CA TRP A 543 -0.02 -11.64 -13.60
C TRP A 543 -0.16 -12.43 -14.92
N ASN A 544 -1.20 -12.18 -15.70
CA ASN A 544 -1.43 -12.90 -16.96
C ASN A 544 -0.29 -12.71 -17.97
N VAL A 545 0.22 -11.48 -18.10
CA VAL A 545 1.35 -11.18 -18.98
C VAL A 545 2.60 -11.92 -18.51
N PHE A 546 2.89 -11.88 -17.20
CA PHE A 546 4.04 -12.58 -16.61
C PHE A 546 3.94 -14.11 -16.77
N GLY A 547 2.80 -14.69 -16.40
CA GLY A 547 2.51 -16.12 -16.52
C GLY A 547 2.58 -16.64 -17.95
N PHE A 548 2.02 -15.91 -18.91
CA PHE A 548 2.10 -16.24 -20.33
C PHE A 548 3.54 -16.15 -20.87
N ALA A 549 4.29 -15.13 -20.46
CA ALA A 549 5.68 -14.94 -20.86
C ALA A 549 6.57 -16.09 -20.36
N ILE A 550 6.49 -16.44 -19.07
CA ILE A 550 7.31 -17.51 -18.49
C ILE A 550 6.91 -18.89 -19.03
N GLY A 551 5.61 -19.15 -19.20
CA GLY A 551 5.08 -20.39 -19.78
C GLY A 551 5.52 -20.57 -21.24
N SER A 552 5.42 -19.52 -22.05
CA SER A 552 5.87 -19.52 -23.44
C SER A 552 7.38 -19.71 -23.58
N ALA A 553 8.16 -19.05 -22.72
CA ALA A 553 9.60 -19.21 -22.63
C ALA A 553 9.99 -20.66 -22.31
N PHE A 554 9.36 -21.24 -21.28
CA PHE A 554 9.57 -22.64 -20.89
C PHE A 554 9.23 -23.60 -22.05
N PHE A 555 8.07 -23.42 -22.70
CA PHE A 555 7.66 -24.25 -23.83
C PHE A 555 8.63 -24.15 -25.01
N MET A 556 9.09 -22.95 -25.35
CA MET A 556 10.06 -22.74 -26.43
C MET A 556 11.41 -23.42 -26.13
N ILE A 557 11.90 -23.30 -24.90
CA ILE A 557 13.15 -23.95 -24.43
C ILE A 557 13.01 -25.48 -24.47
N ALA A 558 11.87 -26.03 -24.05
CA ALA A 558 11.59 -27.46 -24.11
C ALA A 558 11.51 -27.97 -25.57
N LEU A 559 10.87 -27.23 -26.46
CA LEU A 559 10.77 -27.57 -27.88
C LEU A 559 12.16 -27.62 -28.53
N LEU A 560 13.01 -26.64 -28.23
CA LEU A 560 14.37 -26.62 -28.76
C LEU A 560 15.24 -27.73 -28.20
N ALA A 561 15.08 -28.07 -26.92
CA ALA A 561 15.72 -29.23 -26.32
C ALA A 561 15.35 -30.53 -27.07
N LEU A 562 14.07 -30.71 -27.42
CA LEU A 562 13.61 -31.86 -28.21
C LEU A 562 14.17 -31.86 -29.63
N VAL A 563 14.13 -30.72 -30.32
CA VAL A 563 14.70 -30.60 -31.68
C VAL A 563 16.20 -30.92 -31.66
N ALA A 564 16.92 -30.35 -30.69
CA ALA A 564 18.34 -30.63 -30.48
C ALA A 564 18.53 -32.14 -30.30
N ARG A 565 17.80 -32.78 -29.39
CA ARG A 565 17.86 -34.23 -29.12
C ARG A 565 17.52 -35.08 -30.33
N PHE A 566 16.53 -34.73 -31.14
CA PHE A 566 16.15 -35.51 -32.31
C PHE A 566 17.17 -35.47 -33.44
N ARG A 567 17.80 -34.31 -33.69
CA ARG A 567 18.91 -34.20 -34.64
C ARG A 567 20.08 -35.08 -34.22
N VAL A 568 20.40 -34.97 -32.94
CA VAL A 568 21.40 -35.71 -32.20
C VAL A 568 21.13 -37.23 -32.34
N MET A 569 19.92 -37.70 -32.04
CA MET A 569 19.55 -39.10 -32.20
C MET A 569 19.65 -39.58 -33.66
N LYS A 570 19.30 -38.76 -34.66
CA LYS A 570 19.44 -39.14 -36.08
C LYS A 570 20.91 -39.39 -36.44
N VAL A 571 21.84 -38.53 -36.01
CA VAL A 571 23.29 -38.67 -36.26
C VAL A 571 23.86 -39.93 -35.61
N GLU A 572 23.40 -40.32 -34.41
CA GLU A 572 23.83 -41.58 -33.78
C GLU A 572 23.42 -42.82 -34.57
N GLN A 573 22.28 -42.71 -35.26
CA GLN A 573 21.70 -43.81 -36.02
C GLN A 573 22.21 -43.90 -37.45
N THR A 574 22.76 -42.84 -38.06
CA THR A 574 23.16 -42.86 -39.49
C THR A 574 24.23 -43.92 -39.78
N THR A 575 25.31 -43.94 -38.99
CA THR A 575 26.41 -44.92 -39.14
C THR A 575 25.94 -46.37 -39.02
N GLU A 576 24.90 -46.62 -38.22
CA GLU A 576 24.31 -47.94 -38.05
C GLU A 576 23.33 -48.28 -39.16
N ARG A 577 22.49 -47.33 -39.58
CA ARG A 577 21.60 -47.47 -40.74
C ARG A 577 22.39 -47.87 -41.98
N GLU A 578 23.57 -47.27 -42.18
CA GLU A 578 24.48 -47.65 -43.26
C GLU A 578 25.04 -49.07 -43.10
N ARG A 579 25.40 -49.48 -41.87
CA ARG A 579 25.85 -50.86 -41.61
C ARG A 579 24.74 -51.89 -41.85
N PHE A 580 23.52 -51.64 -41.39
CA PHE A 580 22.37 -52.52 -41.66
C PHE A 580 22.02 -52.56 -43.14
N GLY A 581 22.12 -51.42 -43.85
CA GLY A 581 21.99 -51.39 -45.31
C GLY A 581 23.03 -52.25 -46.02
N LYS A 582 24.31 -52.21 -45.59
CA LYS A 582 25.38 -53.07 -46.11
C LYS A 582 25.17 -54.57 -45.81
N ILE A 583 24.48 -54.90 -44.73
CA ILE A 583 24.09 -56.28 -44.36
C ILE A 583 22.89 -56.77 -45.20
N GLY A 584 22.26 -55.90 -46.00
CA GLY A 584 21.16 -56.25 -46.91
C GLY A 584 19.75 -55.99 -46.35
N TRP A 585 19.62 -55.23 -45.26
CA TRP A 585 18.31 -54.86 -44.74
C TRP A 585 17.63 -53.82 -45.64
N SER A 586 16.35 -54.01 -45.93
CA SER A 586 15.58 -53.03 -46.70
C SER A 586 15.38 -51.72 -45.91
N HIS A 587 15.23 -50.60 -46.62
CA HIS A 587 14.94 -49.29 -46.01
C HIS A 587 13.69 -49.32 -45.09
N VAL A 588 12.65 -50.06 -45.49
CA VAL A 588 11.41 -50.22 -44.70
C VAL A 588 11.68 -50.96 -43.40
N THR A 589 12.50 -52.02 -43.44
CA THR A 589 12.88 -52.80 -42.28
C THR A 589 13.68 -51.96 -41.27
N ILE A 590 14.60 -51.13 -41.76
CA ILE A 590 15.41 -50.22 -40.95
C ILE A 590 14.53 -49.15 -40.29
N GLN A 591 13.61 -48.53 -41.05
CA GLN A 591 12.70 -47.52 -40.51
C GLN A 591 11.76 -48.10 -39.45
N ARG A 592 11.20 -49.30 -39.68
CA ARG A 592 10.34 -49.99 -38.70
C ARG A 592 11.08 -50.32 -37.41
N PHE A 593 12.36 -50.71 -37.51
CA PHE A 593 13.21 -51.00 -36.35
C PHE A 593 13.40 -49.77 -35.46
N TYR A 594 13.81 -48.63 -36.03
CA TYR A 594 14.06 -47.41 -35.27
C TYR A 594 12.76 -46.72 -34.79
N ARG A 595 11.64 -46.86 -35.51
CA ARG A 595 10.33 -46.44 -35.00
C ARG A 595 9.91 -47.24 -33.77
N GLY A 596 10.11 -48.56 -33.78
CA GLY A 596 9.83 -49.40 -32.61
C GLY A 596 10.72 -49.04 -31.41
N GLN A 597 12.00 -48.74 -31.64
CA GLN A 597 12.91 -48.28 -30.59
C GLN A 597 12.47 -46.94 -29.98
N TRP A 598 12.08 -45.98 -30.82
CA TRP A 598 11.57 -44.68 -30.38
C TRP A 598 10.29 -44.82 -29.55
N LEU A 599 9.31 -45.61 -30.04
CA LEU A 599 8.07 -45.86 -29.30
C LEU A 599 8.35 -46.49 -27.94
N TRP A 600 9.34 -47.39 -27.84
CA TRP A 600 9.74 -47.97 -26.57
C TRP A 600 10.34 -46.93 -25.62
N GLN A 601 11.22 -46.04 -26.10
CA GLN A 601 11.76 -44.94 -25.29
C GLN A 601 10.66 -44.01 -24.78
N LEU A 602 9.73 -43.64 -25.67
CA LEU A 602 8.60 -42.80 -25.31
C LEU A 602 7.69 -43.47 -24.28
N LEU A 603 7.39 -44.77 -24.44
CA LEU A 603 6.59 -45.54 -23.48
C LEU A 603 7.26 -45.62 -22.12
N VAL A 604 8.56 -45.94 -22.06
CA VAL A 604 9.30 -46.01 -20.79
C VAL A 604 9.30 -44.64 -20.12
N SER A 605 9.63 -43.58 -20.84
CA SER A 605 9.61 -42.23 -20.28
C SER A 605 8.22 -41.84 -19.78
N ALA A 606 7.17 -42.12 -20.56
CA ALA A 606 5.78 -41.86 -20.20
C ALA A 606 5.34 -42.64 -18.95
N THR A 607 5.74 -43.90 -18.81
CA THR A 607 5.43 -44.68 -17.59
C THR A 607 6.12 -44.12 -16.36
N ILE A 608 7.39 -43.70 -16.46
CA ILE A 608 8.13 -43.13 -15.33
C ILE A 608 7.55 -41.77 -14.94
N SER A 609 7.35 -40.87 -15.91
CA SER A 609 6.79 -39.54 -15.63
C SER A 609 5.33 -39.63 -15.17
N GLY A 610 4.52 -40.49 -15.79
CA GLY A 610 3.13 -40.68 -15.41
C GLY A 610 2.98 -41.27 -14.00
N ALA A 611 3.79 -42.27 -13.64
CA ALA A 611 3.82 -42.80 -12.27
C ALA A 611 4.26 -41.72 -11.26
N TYR A 612 5.26 -40.90 -11.60
CA TYR A 612 5.69 -39.79 -10.75
C TYR A 612 4.58 -38.76 -10.54
N LEU A 613 3.90 -38.32 -11.61
CA LEU A 613 2.80 -37.37 -11.52
C LEU A 613 1.63 -37.91 -10.69
N LEU A 614 1.26 -39.18 -10.89
CA LEU A 614 0.18 -39.83 -10.12
C LEU A 614 0.53 -39.98 -8.63
N LEU A 615 1.80 -40.23 -8.30
CA LEU A 615 2.24 -40.37 -6.90
C LEU A 615 2.26 -39.04 -6.15
N ILE A 616 2.61 -37.94 -6.82
CA ILE A 616 2.74 -36.62 -6.18
C ILE A 616 1.40 -35.86 -6.19
N TYR A 617 0.70 -35.82 -7.32
CA TYR A 617 -0.47 -34.97 -7.54
C TYR A 617 -1.80 -35.74 -7.61
N GLY A 618 -1.76 -37.07 -7.64
CA GLY A 618 -2.97 -37.89 -7.79
C GLY A 618 -3.60 -37.80 -9.19
N PHE A 619 -4.91 -38.05 -9.27
CA PHE A 619 -5.66 -38.08 -10.52
C PHE A 619 -6.34 -36.74 -10.80
N GLN A 620 -5.66 -35.86 -11.54
CA GLN A 620 -6.19 -34.55 -11.94
C GLN A 620 -6.45 -34.48 -13.46
N PRO A 621 -7.63 -34.03 -13.93
CA PRO A 621 -7.93 -33.94 -15.36
C PRO A 621 -6.96 -33.06 -16.15
N ILE A 622 -6.55 -31.92 -15.59
CA ILE A 622 -5.65 -30.97 -16.26
C ILE A 622 -4.27 -31.57 -16.53
N LEU A 623 -3.73 -32.33 -15.57
CA LEU A 623 -2.48 -33.07 -15.73
C LEU A 623 -2.59 -34.12 -16.83
N LEU A 624 -3.72 -34.82 -16.94
CA LEU A 624 -3.92 -35.83 -17.99
C LEU A 624 -3.99 -35.19 -19.39
N ILE A 625 -4.69 -34.05 -19.51
CA ILE A 625 -4.81 -33.31 -20.77
C ILE A 625 -3.44 -32.79 -21.20
N SER A 626 -2.70 -32.12 -20.31
CA SER A 626 -1.38 -31.58 -20.62
C SER A 626 -0.35 -32.69 -20.88
N PHE A 627 -0.40 -33.81 -20.15
CA PHE A 627 0.44 -34.97 -20.37
C PHE A 627 0.18 -35.62 -21.74
N SER A 628 -1.09 -35.80 -22.10
CA SER A 628 -1.49 -36.33 -23.42
C SER A 628 -1.08 -35.37 -24.54
N GLY A 629 -1.27 -34.06 -24.34
CA GLY A 629 -0.81 -33.02 -25.25
C GLY A 629 0.70 -33.06 -25.46
N ALA A 630 1.48 -33.22 -24.39
CA ALA A 630 2.93 -33.35 -24.46
C ALA A 630 3.37 -34.60 -25.24
N LEU A 631 2.68 -35.74 -25.08
CA LEU A 631 2.97 -36.95 -25.88
C LEU A 631 2.73 -36.72 -27.37
N VAL A 632 1.61 -36.07 -27.72
CA VAL A 632 1.27 -35.75 -29.12
C VAL A 632 2.28 -34.77 -29.72
N THR A 633 2.65 -33.71 -29.01
CA THR A 633 3.63 -32.72 -29.49
C THR A 633 5.00 -33.35 -29.69
N ILE A 634 5.49 -34.17 -28.75
CA ILE A 634 6.76 -34.89 -28.86
C ILE A 634 6.74 -35.82 -30.08
N GLN A 635 5.66 -36.60 -30.27
CA GLN A 635 5.53 -37.53 -31.39
C GLN A 635 5.40 -36.81 -32.74
N GLY A 636 4.65 -35.72 -32.79
CA GLY A 636 4.50 -34.87 -33.98
C GLY A 636 5.81 -34.19 -34.36
N LEU A 637 6.51 -33.59 -33.39
CA LEU A 637 7.80 -32.95 -33.60
C LEU A 637 8.86 -33.94 -34.08
N LYS A 638 8.85 -35.18 -33.55
CA LYS A 638 9.72 -36.25 -34.02
C LYS A 638 9.48 -36.59 -35.50
N TRP A 639 8.21 -36.67 -35.90
CA TRP A 639 7.82 -36.94 -37.28
C TRP A 639 8.24 -35.81 -38.24
N ILE A 640 8.05 -34.55 -37.85
CA ILE A 640 8.48 -33.37 -38.61
C ILE A 640 10.01 -33.36 -38.79
N CYS A 641 10.76 -33.56 -37.70
CA CYS A 641 12.22 -33.60 -37.73
C CYS A 641 12.78 -34.74 -38.60
N ASP A 642 12.13 -35.92 -38.60
CA ASP A 642 12.54 -37.01 -39.48
C ASP A 642 12.37 -36.63 -40.96
N ARG A 643 11.24 -35.99 -41.31
CA ARG A 643 10.91 -35.59 -42.67
C ARG A 643 11.82 -34.47 -43.22
N LEU A 644 12.08 -33.43 -42.43
CA LEU A 644 12.91 -32.30 -42.86
C LEU A 644 14.38 -32.68 -43.12
N ASN A 645 14.88 -33.70 -42.41
CA ASN A 645 16.29 -34.09 -42.50
C ASN A 645 16.57 -35.21 -43.52
N ASP A 646 15.58 -35.70 -44.28
CA ASP A 646 15.82 -36.76 -45.28
C ASP A 646 16.49 -36.22 -46.57
N ASP A 647 16.56 -34.88 -46.74
CA ASP A 647 17.08 -34.23 -47.95
C ASP A 647 18.50 -33.62 -47.87
N ILE A 648 19.21 -33.73 -46.74
CA ILE A 648 20.54 -33.12 -46.61
C ILE A 648 21.63 -34.06 -47.18
N LYS A 649 21.85 -33.99 -48.50
CA LYS A 649 23.08 -34.53 -49.12
C LYS A 649 24.28 -33.73 -48.61
N THR A 650 25.22 -34.40 -47.95
CA THR A 650 26.48 -33.81 -47.50
C THR A 650 27.32 -33.36 -48.70
N LYS A 651 27.21 -32.08 -49.08
CA LYS A 651 28.19 -31.45 -49.97
C LYS A 651 29.54 -31.47 -49.26
N LYS A 652 30.54 -32.16 -49.83
CA LYS A 652 31.93 -32.07 -49.38
C LYS A 652 32.39 -30.62 -49.57
N GLN A 653 32.54 -29.88 -48.47
CA GLN A 653 33.09 -28.53 -48.51
C GLN A 653 34.62 -28.62 -48.56
N SER A 654 35.24 -28.10 -49.63
CA SER A 654 36.69 -27.94 -49.72
C SER A 654 37.08 -26.54 -49.23
N PHE A 655 37.99 -26.44 -48.26
CA PHE A 655 38.40 -25.16 -47.66
C PHE A 655 39.70 -24.61 -48.25
N LYS A 656 39.82 -23.28 -48.32
CA LYS A 656 41.07 -22.57 -48.68
C LYS A 656 41.94 -22.34 -47.42
N PRO A 657 43.28 -22.41 -47.50
CA PRO A 657 44.16 -22.58 -46.32
C PRO A 657 44.46 -21.32 -45.49
N GLN A 658 43.83 -20.17 -45.77
CA GLN A 658 44.24 -18.86 -45.24
C GLN A 658 43.51 -18.40 -43.95
N GLN A 659 42.63 -19.22 -43.37
CA GLN A 659 41.87 -18.84 -42.16
C GLN A 659 42.45 -19.48 -40.89
N SER A 660 42.26 -18.82 -39.73
CA SER A 660 42.68 -19.38 -38.44
C SER A 660 42.02 -20.74 -38.19
N LEU A 661 42.76 -21.65 -37.53
CA LEU A 661 42.26 -23.00 -37.22
C LEU A 661 40.95 -22.98 -36.42
N ILE A 662 40.75 -21.96 -35.56
CA ILE A 662 39.55 -21.80 -34.73
C ILE A 662 38.31 -21.54 -35.61
N ILE A 663 38.37 -20.58 -36.53
CA ILE A 663 37.23 -20.23 -37.40
C ILE A 663 36.88 -21.39 -38.33
N THR A 664 37.91 -22.09 -38.82
CA THR A 664 37.75 -23.26 -39.69
C THR A 664 37.04 -24.40 -38.94
N ASN A 665 37.44 -24.67 -37.70
CA ASN A 665 36.81 -25.69 -36.86
C ASN A 665 35.35 -25.36 -36.51
N ILE A 666 35.06 -24.10 -36.14
CA ILE A 666 33.70 -23.67 -35.81
C ILE A 666 32.76 -23.85 -37.02
N ARG A 667 33.21 -23.45 -38.22
CA ARG A 667 32.42 -23.61 -39.45
C ARG A 667 32.23 -25.08 -39.84
N TYR A 668 33.25 -25.90 -39.68
CA TYR A 668 33.17 -27.32 -40.00
C TYR A 668 32.19 -28.06 -39.08
N HIS A 669 32.21 -27.75 -37.78
CA HIS A 669 31.31 -28.34 -36.78
C HIS A 669 30.02 -27.54 -36.54
N GLN A 670 29.67 -26.60 -37.42
CA GLN A 670 28.55 -25.68 -37.22
C GLN A 670 27.20 -26.39 -36.97
N SER A 671 26.96 -27.53 -37.60
CA SER A 671 25.69 -28.26 -37.42
C SER A 671 25.49 -28.78 -35.99
N GLN A 672 26.58 -29.00 -35.26
CA GLN A 672 26.59 -29.44 -33.86
C GLN A 672 26.55 -28.24 -32.91
N ILE A 673 27.21 -27.14 -33.27
CA ILE A 673 27.28 -25.93 -32.46
C ILE A 673 25.96 -25.15 -32.51
N ILE A 674 25.29 -25.04 -33.66
CA ILE A 674 24.09 -24.20 -33.85
C ILE A 674 22.97 -24.54 -32.85
N ALA A 675 22.74 -25.82 -32.55
CA ALA A 675 21.67 -26.20 -31.62
C ALA A 675 21.95 -25.72 -30.19
N ALA A 676 23.17 -25.90 -29.69
CA ALA A 676 23.54 -25.38 -28.36
C ALA A 676 23.72 -23.88 -28.32
N ALA A 677 24.20 -23.28 -29.41
CA ALA A 677 24.30 -21.84 -29.56
C ALA A 677 22.92 -21.19 -29.46
N LEU A 678 21.92 -21.74 -30.17
CA LEU A 678 20.54 -21.26 -30.14
C LEU A 678 19.91 -21.46 -28.75
N GLN A 679 20.15 -22.62 -28.12
CA GLN A 679 19.67 -22.89 -26.76
C GLN A 679 20.27 -21.90 -25.75
N LEU A 680 21.60 -21.70 -25.77
CA LEU A 680 22.28 -20.76 -24.88
C LEU A 680 21.81 -19.32 -25.10
N LEU A 681 21.69 -18.92 -26.36
CA LEU A 681 21.20 -17.59 -26.74
C LEU A 681 19.80 -17.37 -26.18
N LEU A 682 18.89 -18.34 -26.34
CA LEU A 682 17.53 -18.22 -25.83
C LEU A 682 17.45 -18.30 -24.32
N THR A 683 18.17 -19.22 -23.66
CA THR A 683 18.13 -19.27 -22.20
C THR A 683 18.69 -17.99 -21.58
N THR A 684 19.81 -17.47 -22.09
CA THR A 684 20.39 -16.23 -21.54
C THR A 684 19.52 -15.00 -21.83
N GLY A 685 18.98 -14.88 -23.04
CA GLY A 685 18.06 -13.81 -23.40
C GLY A 685 16.73 -13.87 -22.63
N LEU A 686 16.15 -15.07 -22.49
CA LEU A 686 14.89 -15.27 -21.75
C LEU A 686 15.07 -15.11 -20.25
N LEU A 687 16.18 -15.57 -19.65
CA LEU A 687 16.45 -15.33 -18.23
C LEU A 687 16.62 -13.84 -17.93
N ALA A 688 17.38 -13.12 -18.77
CA ALA A 688 17.51 -11.67 -18.66
C ALA A 688 16.14 -10.97 -18.76
N PHE A 689 15.32 -11.40 -19.72
CA PHE A 689 13.96 -10.90 -19.88
C PHE A 689 13.05 -11.23 -18.69
N ILE A 690 13.01 -12.48 -18.23
CA ILE A 690 12.15 -12.94 -17.12
C ILE A 690 12.50 -12.22 -15.83
N ILE A 691 13.78 -12.06 -15.50
CA ILE A 691 14.18 -11.39 -14.26
C ILE A 691 13.81 -9.90 -14.31
N SER A 692 13.99 -9.26 -15.47
CA SER A 692 13.60 -7.85 -15.63
C SER A 692 12.08 -7.66 -15.62
N LEU A 693 11.36 -8.56 -16.30
CA LEU A 693 9.90 -8.58 -16.27
C LEU A 693 9.40 -8.83 -14.84
N SER A 694 10.07 -9.69 -14.08
CA SER A 694 9.79 -9.92 -12.67
C SER A 694 10.00 -8.64 -11.86
N GLU A 695 11.10 -7.91 -12.03
CA GLU A 695 11.32 -6.63 -11.33
C GLU A 695 10.17 -5.63 -11.61
N VAL A 696 9.75 -5.49 -12.87
CA VAL A 696 8.66 -4.59 -13.26
C VAL A 696 7.31 -5.05 -12.70
N THR A 697 7.03 -6.36 -12.77
CA THR A 697 5.76 -6.94 -12.30
C THR A 697 5.68 -6.89 -10.78
N VAL A 698 6.77 -7.25 -10.08
CA VAL A 698 6.89 -7.17 -8.63
C VAL A 698 6.68 -5.73 -8.21
N ARG A 699 7.38 -4.76 -8.81
CA ARG A 699 7.21 -3.35 -8.45
C ARG A 699 5.75 -2.90 -8.55
N ARG A 700 5.06 -3.22 -9.66
CA ARG A 700 3.64 -2.88 -9.86
C ARG A 700 2.71 -3.59 -8.88
N MET A 701 3.01 -4.83 -8.51
CA MET A 701 2.17 -5.58 -7.56
C MET A 701 2.42 -5.13 -6.11
N THR A 702 3.68 -4.92 -5.72
CA THR A 702 4.05 -4.53 -4.36
C THR A 702 3.80 -3.06 -4.04
N GLU A 703 3.39 -2.26 -5.03
CA GLU A 703 2.91 -0.90 -4.79
C GLU A 703 1.65 -0.90 -3.91
N THR A 704 0.85 -1.98 -3.93
CA THR A 704 -0.37 -2.10 -3.12
C THR A 704 -0.28 -3.25 -2.11
N ASN A 705 -1.03 -3.15 -1.01
CA ASN A 705 -1.12 -4.19 0.02
C ASN A 705 -1.64 -5.51 -0.57
N LEU A 706 -2.72 -5.47 -1.37
CA LEU A 706 -3.28 -6.64 -2.04
C LEU A 706 -2.27 -7.29 -3.00
N GLY A 707 -1.56 -6.49 -3.80
CA GLY A 707 -0.60 -7.03 -4.75
C GLY A 707 0.65 -7.60 -4.07
N SER A 708 1.07 -7.04 -2.92
CA SER A 708 2.15 -7.61 -2.09
C SER A 708 1.77 -9.00 -1.54
N TYR A 709 0.53 -9.16 -1.09
CA TYR A 709 -0.02 -10.42 -0.59
C TYR A 709 -0.06 -11.49 -1.69
N ILE A 710 -0.64 -11.15 -2.85
CA ILE A 710 -0.73 -12.04 -4.02
C ILE A 710 0.67 -12.43 -4.51
N HIS A 711 1.62 -11.49 -4.55
CA HIS A 711 2.98 -11.79 -4.96
C HIS A 711 3.65 -12.84 -4.05
N TRP A 712 3.50 -12.69 -2.74
CA TRP A 712 4.10 -13.62 -1.76
C TRP A 712 3.55 -15.04 -1.91
N GLN A 713 2.24 -15.19 -2.10
CA GLN A 713 1.56 -16.48 -2.20
C GLN A 713 1.99 -17.30 -3.44
N ILE A 714 2.35 -16.64 -4.55
CA ILE A 714 2.56 -17.29 -5.85
C ILE A 714 4.04 -17.48 -6.19
N ASN A 715 4.94 -16.88 -5.41
CA ASN A 715 6.38 -16.88 -5.68
C ASN A 715 6.97 -18.31 -5.84
N ASP A 716 6.50 -19.27 -5.03
CA ASP A 716 6.98 -20.66 -5.07
C ASP A 716 6.72 -21.35 -6.43
N GLN A 717 5.56 -21.08 -7.03
CA GLN A 717 5.16 -21.63 -8.32
C GLN A 717 6.05 -21.07 -9.45
N GLN A 718 6.42 -19.79 -9.38
CA GLN A 718 7.31 -19.16 -10.35
C GLN A 718 8.74 -19.72 -10.25
N LEU A 719 9.24 -19.93 -9.03
CA LEU A 719 10.57 -20.49 -8.79
C LEU A 719 10.71 -21.90 -9.37
N LEU A 720 9.64 -22.70 -9.34
CA LEU A 720 9.59 -24.03 -9.96
C LEU A 720 9.79 -23.99 -11.48
N LEU A 721 9.10 -23.08 -12.17
CA LEU A 721 9.23 -22.90 -13.62
C LEU A 721 10.64 -22.46 -14.03
N LEU A 722 11.18 -21.48 -13.29
CA LEU A 722 12.54 -20.99 -13.50
C LEU A 722 13.57 -22.11 -13.31
N THR A 723 13.41 -22.90 -12.26
CA THR A 723 14.25 -24.08 -12.00
C THR A 723 14.16 -25.09 -13.15
N GLY A 724 12.96 -25.34 -13.67
CA GLY A 724 12.73 -26.18 -14.85
C GLY A 724 13.49 -25.71 -16.10
N VAL A 725 13.49 -24.40 -16.37
CA VAL A 725 14.25 -23.78 -17.47
C VAL A 725 15.75 -24.02 -17.31
N ILE A 726 16.28 -23.83 -16.10
CA ILE A 726 17.70 -24.01 -15.80
C ILE A 726 18.10 -25.49 -16.00
N VAL A 727 17.28 -26.43 -15.49
CA VAL A 727 17.53 -27.88 -15.62
C VAL A 727 17.54 -28.32 -17.08
N LEU A 728 16.56 -27.89 -17.89
CA LEU A 728 16.50 -28.21 -19.33
C LEU A 728 17.71 -27.64 -20.08
N THR A 729 18.12 -26.42 -19.73
CA THR A 729 19.30 -25.80 -20.35
C THR A 729 20.58 -26.52 -19.97
N ALA A 730 20.77 -26.87 -18.70
CA ALA A 730 21.92 -27.62 -18.24
C ALA A 730 22.03 -28.99 -18.93
N PHE A 731 20.90 -29.68 -19.09
CA PHE A 731 20.85 -30.96 -19.78
C PHE A 731 21.26 -30.85 -21.26
N THR A 732 20.64 -29.93 -21.99
CA THR A 732 20.89 -29.72 -23.43
C THR A 732 22.32 -29.27 -23.71
N LEU A 733 22.88 -28.40 -22.86
CA LEU A 733 24.27 -27.98 -22.91
C LEU A 733 25.24 -29.14 -22.71
N THR A 734 24.99 -29.95 -21.68
CA THR A 734 25.83 -31.12 -21.37
C THR A 734 25.85 -32.10 -22.54
N GLU A 735 24.67 -32.37 -23.13
CA GLU A 735 24.55 -33.25 -24.29
C GLU A 735 25.31 -32.70 -25.50
N SER A 736 25.16 -31.41 -25.78
CA SER A 736 25.84 -30.77 -26.92
C SER A 736 27.36 -30.71 -26.78
N LEU A 737 27.87 -30.35 -25.60
CA LEU A 737 29.32 -30.36 -25.34
C LEU A 737 29.89 -31.77 -25.49
N PHE A 738 29.23 -32.78 -24.89
CA PHE A 738 29.67 -34.17 -25.01
C PHE A 738 29.76 -34.63 -26.47
N ARG A 739 28.79 -34.23 -27.30
CA ARG A 739 28.74 -34.50 -28.74
C ARG A 739 29.89 -33.85 -29.50
N LEU A 740 30.12 -32.57 -29.26
CA LEU A 740 31.19 -31.81 -29.88
C LEU A 740 32.54 -32.49 -29.62
N TRP A 741 32.76 -32.95 -28.37
CA TRP A 741 33.96 -33.69 -28.00
C TRP A 741 34.05 -35.07 -28.62
N GLN A 742 32.92 -35.77 -28.76
CA GLN A 742 32.90 -37.08 -29.41
C GLN A 742 33.22 -36.99 -30.90
N ALA A 743 32.69 -35.98 -31.61
CA ALA A 743 32.97 -35.76 -33.03
C ALA A 743 34.46 -35.49 -33.30
N ARG A 744 35.18 -34.93 -32.33
CA ARG A 744 36.58 -34.51 -32.42
C ARG A 744 37.59 -35.57 -31.98
N GLN A 745 37.16 -36.75 -31.59
CA GLN A 745 38.09 -37.79 -31.13
C GLN A 745 39.16 -38.12 -32.19
N GLN A 746 38.78 -38.14 -33.47
CA GLN A 746 39.70 -38.40 -34.58
C GLN A 746 40.69 -37.25 -34.78
N ASP A 747 40.22 -35.99 -34.67
CA ASP A 747 41.06 -34.80 -34.80
C ASP A 747 42.06 -34.68 -33.64
N ILE A 748 41.62 -34.96 -32.41
CA ILE A 748 42.48 -34.97 -31.22
C ILE A 748 43.57 -36.04 -31.36
N HIS A 749 43.21 -37.23 -31.84
CA HIS A 749 44.19 -38.30 -32.08
C HIS A 749 45.19 -37.95 -33.20
N LEU A 750 44.76 -37.22 -34.23
CA LEU A 750 45.63 -36.68 -35.26
C LEU A 750 46.59 -35.62 -34.70
N LEU A 751 46.10 -34.70 -33.85
CA LEU A 751 46.94 -33.68 -33.20
C LEU A 751 48.01 -34.32 -32.30
N TYR A 752 47.67 -35.37 -31.55
CA TYR A 752 48.65 -36.14 -30.79
C TYR A 752 49.71 -36.78 -31.70
N LYS A 753 49.31 -37.36 -32.84
CA LYS A 753 50.24 -37.94 -33.83
C LYS A 753 51.16 -36.90 -34.48
N VAL A 754 50.70 -35.66 -34.61
CA VAL A 754 51.49 -34.52 -35.12
C VAL A 754 52.44 -33.95 -34.05
N GLY A 755 52.34 -34.39 -32.79
CA GLY A 755 53.26 -34.01 -31.70
C GLY A 755 52.73 -32.92 -30.76
N TRP A 756 51.42 -32.64 -30.79
CA TRP A 756 50.83 -31.66 -29.89
C TRP A 756 50.72 -32.21 -28.46
N HIS A 757 51.07 -31.37 -27.49
CA HIS A 757 51.00 -31.70 -26.06
C HIS A 757 49.62 -31.34 -25.49
N ASP A 758 49.22 -32.01 -24.40
CA ASP A 758 47.95 -31.80 -23.68
C ASP A 758 47.62 -30.33 -23.43
N LYS A 759 48.61 -29.52 -23.04
CA LYS A 759 48.42 -28.09 -22.78
C LYS A 759 47.97 -27.32 -24.04
N ASN A 760 48.55 -27.64 -25.19
CA ASN A 760 48.26 -26.97 -26.46
C ASN A 760 46.90 -27.41 -27.01
N ILE A 761 46.56 -28.69 -26.86
CA ILE A 761 45.26 -29.24 -27.24
C ILE A 761 44.15 -28.62 -26.36
N ARG A 762 44.32 -28.61 -25.03
CA ARG A 762 43.36 -27.95 -24.13
C ARG A 762 43.22 -26.47 -24.42
N GLY A 763 44.33 -25.78 -24.69
CA GLY A 763 44.32 -24.35 -25.04
C GLY A 763 43.53 -24.03 -26.31
N LEU A 764 43.72 -24.83 -27.38
CA LEU A 764 42.96 -24.68 -28.62
C LEU A 764 41.46 -24.90 -28.40
N LEU A 765 41.11 -25.98 -27.68
CA LEU A 765 39.75 -26.40 -27.43
C LEU A 765 38.99 -25.44 -26.50
N ARG A 766 39.66 -24.91 -25.46
CA ARG A 766 39.11 -23.84 -24.60
C ARG A 766 38.81 -22.58 -25.40
N LYS A 767 39.78 -22.11 -26.19
CA LYS A 767 39.62 -20.91 -27.02
C LYS A 767 38.43 -21.04 -27.95
N GLU A 768 38.27 -22.20 -28.56
CA GLU A 768 37.14 -22.46 -29.45
C GLU A 768 35.80 -22.46 -28.71
N THR A 769 35.68 -23.23 -27.61
CA THR A 769 34.44 -23.28 -26.83
C THR A 769 34.07 -21.91 -26.29
N TYR A 770 35.01 -21.18 -25.70
CA TYR A 770 34.76 -19.85 -25.15
C TYR A 770 34.44 -18.82 -26.23
N SER A 771 34.94 -18.98 -27.46
CA SER A 771 34.62 -18.07 -28.56
C SER A 771 33.14 -18.14 -28.95
N TRP A 772 32.61 -19.35 -29.20
CA TRP A 772 31.21 -19.47 -29.62
C TRP A 772 30.26 -19.28 -28.43
N VAL A 773 30.59 -19.78 -27.24
CA VAL A 773 29.79 -19.58 -26.01
C VAL A 773 29.71 -18.10 -25.66
N GLY A 774 30.85 -17.41 -25.62
CA GLY A 774 30.91 -15.98 -25.32
C GLY A 774 30.11 -15.15 -26.33
N ALA A 775 30.25 -15.44 -27.64
CA ALA A 775 29.45 -14.77 -28.67
C ALA A 775 27.95 -15.03 -28.49
N THR A 776 27.53 -16.27 -28.19
CA THR A 776 26.11 -16.60 -28.03
C THR A 776 25.49 -15.99 -26.78
N ILE A 777 26.22 -15.98 -25.66
CA ILE A 777 25.78 -15.35 -24.41
C ILE A 777 25.69 -13.84 -24.61
N PHE A 778 26.69 -13.22 -25.26
CA PHE A 778 26.67 -11.79 -25.54
C PHE A 778 25.48 -11.39 -26.44
N ILE A 779 25.22 -12.14 -27.51
CA ILE A 779 24.06 -11.91 -28.38
C ILE A 779 22.76 -12.13 -27.60
N GLY A 780 22.66 -13.21 -26.81
CA GLY A 780 21.49 -13.50 -25.97
C GLY A 780 21.21 -12.37 -24.98
N MET A 781 22.24 -11.90 -24.29
CA MET A 781 22.17 -10.75 -23.37
C MET A 781 21.73 -9.47 -24.07
N MET A 782 22.30 -9.15 -25.24
CA MET A 782 21.90 -7.98 -26.04
C MET A 782 20.45 -8.07 -26.50
N CYS A 783 20.01 -9.23 -26.99
CA CYS A 783 18.62 -9.46 -27.39
C CYS A 783 17.67 -9.35 -26.20
N GLY A 784 18.03 -9.94 -25.05
CA GLY A 784 17.25 -9.86 -23.82
C GLY A 784 17.10 -8.41 -23.34
N ASN A 785 18.20 -7.68 -23.23
CA ASN A 785 18.20 -6.27 -22.84
C ASN A 785 17.43 -5.38 -23.83
N LEU A 786 17.52 -5.64 -25.14
CA LEU A 786 16.77 -4.90 -26.14
C LEU A 786 15.26 -5.13 -26.01
N PHE A 787 14.87 -6.37 -25.68
CA PHE A 787 13.47 -6.70 -25.41
C PHE A 787 12.95 -5.99 -24.15
N VAL A 788 13.75 -5.97 -23.08
CA VAL A 788 13.43 -5.25 -21.85
C VAL A 788 13.35 -3.74 -22.08
N TYR A 789 14.30 -3.18 -22.83
CA TYR A 789 14.29 -1.77 -23.19
C TYR A 789 13.01 -1.38 -23.94
N ALA A 790 12.55 -2.24 -24.86
CA ALA A 790 11.30 -2.02 -25.58
C ALA A 790 10.05 -2.12 -24.69
N SER A 791 10.08 -2.89 -23.60
CA SER A 791 8.92 -3.08 -22.72
C SER A 791 8.83 -2.11 -21.54
N SER A 792 9.96 -1.76 -20.92
CA SER A 792 9.98 -1.05 -19.63
C SER A 792 10.97 0.12 -19.56
N GLY A 793 11.66 0.44 -20.66
CA GLY A 793 12.71 1.47 -20.67
C GLY A 793 14.05 0.98 -20.13
N PHE A 794 15.02 1.89 -20.01
CA PHE A 794 16.40 1.58 -19.62
C PHE A 794 16.64 1.77 -18.12
N THR A 795 17.06 0.70 -17.44
CA THR A 795 17.49 0.74 -16.03
C THR A 795 18.85 0.07 -15.89
N TRP A 796 19.80 0.70 -15.19
CA TRP A 796 21.15 0.16 -15.01
C TRP A 796 21.17 -1.17 -14.22
N LYS A 797 20.22 -1.37 -13.29
CA LYS A 797 20.04 -2.59 -12.50
C LYS A 797 19.85 -3.82 -13.39
N VAL A 798 18.96 -3.73 -14.40
CA VAL A 798 18.70 -4.78 -15.40
C VAL A 798 19.98 -5.21 -16.12
N VAL A 799 20.82 -4.24 -16.49
CA VAL A 799 22.08 -4.52 -17.20
C VAL A 799 23.04 -5.29 -16.30
N ILE A 800 23.13 -4.94 -15.02
CA ILE A 800 23.98 -5.64 -14.05
C ILE A 800 23.49 -7.07 -13.83
N VAL A 801 22.19 -7.25 -13.60
CA VAL A 801 21.60 -8.58 -13.41
C VAL A 801 21.84 -9.45 -14.64
N SER A 802 21.62 -8.92 -15.84
CA SER A 802 21.88 -9.63 -17.09
C SER A 802 23.37 -9.98 -17.28
N CYS A 803 24.28 -9.10 -16.85
CA CYS A 803 25.71 -9.39 -16.81
C CYS A 803 26.04 -10.52 -15.82
N LEU A 804 25.43 -10.53 -14.63
CA LEU A 804 25.60 -11.59 -13.62
C LEU A 804 25.07 -12.93 -14.12
N VAL A 805 23.90 -12.97 -14.73
CA VAL A 805 23.32 -14.18 -15.36
C VAL A 805 24.22 -14.69 -16.49
N SER A 806 24.75 -13.78 -17.31
CA SER A 806 25.67 -14.12 -18.39
C SER A 806 27.00 -14.68 -17.87
N LEU A 807 27.51 -14.11 -16.77
CA LEU A 807 28.74 -14.57 -16.11
C LEU A 807 28.55 -15.94 -15.44
N THR A 808 27.43 -16.16 -14.77
CA THR A 808 27.10 -17.46 -14.17
C THR A 808 26.90 -18.53 -15.24
N ALA A 809 26.19 -18.23 -16.34
CA ALA A 809 26.06 -19.13 -17.47
C ALA A 809 27.43 -19.46 -18.11
N PHE A 810 28.29 -18.46 -18.29
CA PHE A 810 29.64 -18.66 -18.85
C PHE A 810 30.52 -19.52 -17.94
N THR A 811 30.54 -19.24 -16.63
CA THR A 811 31.32 -20.02 -15.65
C THR A 811 30.82 -21.45 -15.55
N PHE A 812 29.50 -21.66 -15.54
CA PHE A 812 28.88 -22.98 -15.57
C PHE A 812 29.31 -23.79 -16.80
N VAL A 813 29.23 -23.19 -17.99
CA VAL A 813 29.67 -23.82 -19.24
C VAL A 813 31.18 -24.10 -19.23
N ALA A 814 32.00 -23.20 -18.68
CA ALA A 814 33.44 -23.40 -18.57
C ALA A 814 33.80 -24.58 -17.66
N LEU A 815 33.17 -24.69 -16.49
CA LEU A 815 33.35 -25.80 -15.56
C LEU A 815 32.89 -27.13 -16.18
N LEU A 816 31.72 -27.13 -16.83
CA LEU A 816 31.22 -28.29 -17.56
C LEU A 816 32.20 -28.71 -18.65
N ASN A 817 32.69 -27.75 -19.44
CA ASN A 817 33.63 -27.99 -20.51
C ASN A 817 34.91 -28.67 -20.00
N GLU A 818 35.50 -28.18 -18.92
CA GLU A 818 36.69 -28.81 -18.30
C GLU A 818 36.43 -30.22 -17.78
N SER A 819 35.27 -30.43 -17.15
CA SER A 819 34.89 -31.75 -16.63
C SER A 819 34.74 -32.80 -17.74
N VAL A 820 34.17 -32.41 -18.88
CA VAL A 820 33.96 -33.31 -20.02
C VAL A 820 35.26 -33.51 -20.80
N LEU A 821 36.03 -32.44 -21.00
CA LEU A 821 37.30 -32.47 -21.73
C LEU A 821 38.34 -33.36 -21.03
N SER A 822 38.48 -33.22 -19.70
CA SER A 822 39.41 -34.02 -18.89
C SER A 822 39.12 -35.52 -18.99
N ARG A 823 37.84 -35.92 -18.88
CA ARG A 823 37.41 -37.32 -19.07
C ARG A 823 37.73 -37.84 -20.47
N LYS A 824 37.53 -37.03 -21.51
CA LYS A 824 37.74 -37.44 -22.91
C LYS A 824 39.22 -37.53 -23.29
N LEU A 825 40.07 -36.58 -22.87
CA LEU A 825 41.51 -36.65 -23.11
C LEU A 825 42.13 -37.88 -22.42
N PHE A 826 41.67 -38.23 -21.22
CA PHE A 826 42.09 -39.46 -20.53
C PHE A 826 41.71 -40.72 -21.32
N GLN A 827 40.51 -40.78 -21.91
CA GLN A 827 40.08 -41.91 -22.75
C GLN A 827 40.91 -42.03 -24.03
N VAL A 828 41.18 -40.91 -24.71
CA VAL A 828 41.94 -40.89 -25.99
C VAL A 828 43.42 -41.17 -25.79
N ARG A 829 43.98 -40.93 -24.60
CA ARG A 829 45.37 -41.29 -24.27
C ARG A 829 45.57 -42.77 -23.98
N LYS A 830 44.53 -43.47 -23.49
CA LYS A 830 44.58 -44.90 -23.12
C LYS A 830 44.29 -45.85 -24.28
N GLY A 831 43.64 -45.39 -25.35
CA GLY A 831 43.32 -46.17 -26.55
C GLY A 831 44.12 -45.68 -27.74
#